data_AF-A0A9R1IDL7-F1
#
_entry.id   AF-A0A9R1IDL7-F1
#
_cell.length_a   1.000
_cell.length_b   1.000
_cell.length_c   1.000
_cell.angle_alpha   90.00
_cell.angle_beta   90.00
_cell.angle_gamma   90.00
#
_symmetry.space_group_name_H-M   'P 1'
#
loop_
_entity.id
_entity.type
_entity.pdbx_description
1 polymer ?
#
loop_
_entity_poly.entity_id
_entity_poly.type
_entity_poly.pdbx_seq_one_letter_code
_entity_poly.pdbx_strand_id
1 'polypeptide(L)'
;MFGINEARLAALEHTKSSEVDLHQLITSKDVDLRVIAMWGTSGDIGKTSAIQEVYDDPKVLKRFGFCAWIRLMHPFSPQEFLRSLLWQFYENYHDGVGKPKQETSVGVNILANMEKLDQRDLVCMFNAQLCSNSYLVVINDLVTIEEWRCIKKYFPDNKKQSRIIISTQQAEIASLCTEKPYQVSELKQLSCDQTIYLFHKKSSEQQISMAMYDTNDEARLAAVEEKPEAMSASCSIEPVSESNKVTTSEKSASIPAGEIQEEDQKPNNAGQDKVYNSTARKKFDRSRTLALADELLCGRETEKSILIKLIGQPDHNHGRKVISVWGMGGLGKTTLVRSIYRNQELGGWKRAWATALRPFNPEVLLRNLALQLQNTIQEDPAGATSTGLQKKSITVMNLQELKQELARLLTVKKCLIVLDDISSTFEWELVKQCLDNAERIIVTTREKNIAKYCSREDMNMYSLQVLKYDVALDLFIKKVFKDNMVKNDLAPAMMEQARITLQKCGGLPLAIATIGGFLATKPKTAIEWRKMNECISTELEINPELMTIKSILMSSYDGLPYHLKSAFLYLSIFPEDHRIRWGHLMRRWIAEGYSRDIHGMTAVELCHRYFDELLDRSMILPGEGIDQYKQKISSCQLHDMIREICISKAREENLVFTLEEGCCLSDTQGAIRHLVIGSNWKRDKDVLESMLDLSYVRSFTVFGEWRSFLISDNMRFLRVLDLEDTLELKDHHLDEIGQFRHLKYLSLRGCQNIFYLPNSMWNLRHLETLDVRGTRVYELPTTITNLWKLQHLRTDGYWDRERGVKKEDDIVRKYERYIDCISTCQTCSVFLRPQVLDAGLNRYDIFNLYRFQERQLDGVIHPKGIGKLKALHSLGVVDVSGRNGNVTVKEFGELTQLCKLKVGGLSYRNINELWSAIAGHNQLQSLSAEIGDPHEERNELDGCLGEGLLPPSSVESLSLDGKLVNVTEWIHKLQNLTKLVLRNSRLEQDDAIQALGVLPNIAVLRLRTNSFTGTQLHFQRSSFPSLMVLTLGFLDNLKSVLFEEDAMPKLQLLQVGWCSKVKDISGLPSLTSLKEIQLGSHYLSETLKEPVQRQVAEHMNHVKVNIVD
;
A
#
# COMPACT_ATOMS: atom_id res chain seq x y z
N MET A 1 9.94 10.72 29.00
CA MET A 1 10.29 10.26 27.63
C MET A 1 10.73 11.53 26.96
N PHE A 2 12.00 11.67 26.60
CA PHE A 2 12.66 12.94 26.28
C PHE A 2 12.21 13.50 24.92
N GLY A 3 10.91 13.74 24.81
CA GLY A 3 10.18 14.09 23.60
C GLY A 3 10.22 15.58 23.30
N ILE A 4 9.46 15.97 22.28
CA ILE A 4 9.44 17.31 21.69
C ILE A 4 9.27 18.42 22.74
N ASN A 5 8.43 18.20 23.75
CA ASN A 5 8.19 19.18 24.82
C ASN A 5 9.32 19.19 25.87
N GLU A 6 9.90 18.03 26.23
CA GLU A 6 11.04 17.96 27.16
C GLU A 6 12.31 18.58 26.53
N ALA A 7 12.53 18.39 25.23
CA ALA A 7 13.61 19.05 24.48
C ALA A 7 13.42 20.58 24.37
N ARG A 8 12.18 21.05 24.15
CA ARG A 8 11.86 22.49 24.15
C ARG A 8 12.00 23.12 25.54
N LEU A 9 11.57 22.42 26.60
CA LEU A 9 11.73 22.88 27.97
C LEU A 9 13.21 22.95 28.35
N ALA A 10 14.03 21.94 28.04
CA ALA A 10 15.47 21.98 28.28
C ALA A 10 16.19 23.16 27.57
N ALA A 11 15.74 23.52 26.36
CA ALA A 11 16.25 24.69 25.63
C ALA A 11 15.79 26.04 26.22
N LEU A 12 14.73 26.06 27.04
CA LEU A 12 14.22 27.24 27.75
C LEU A 12 14.75 27.36 29.19
N GLU A 13 14.90 26.24 29.88
CA GLU A 13 15.45 26.12 31.25
C GLU A 13 16.94 26.45 31.30
N HIS A 14 17.69 26.18 30.23
CA HIS A 14 19.05 26.69 30.06
C HIS A 14 19.03 28.18 29.70
N THR A 15 18.79 29.00 30.72
CA THR A 15 18.63 30.46 30.66
C THR A 15 19.66 31.11 29.73
N LYS A 16 19.15 31.75 28.66
CA LYS A 16 19.92 32.25 27.50
C LYS A 16 20.53 31.13 26.63
N SER A 17 19.67 30.42 25.92
CA SER A 17 20.04 29.83 24.62
C SER A 17 20.55 30.95 23.69
N SER A 18 21.87 31.07 23.58
CA SER A 18 22.50 31.80 22.49
C SER A 18 22.42 30.93 21.24
N GLU A 19 21.95 31.46 20.10
CA GLU A 19 21.99 30.75 18.83
C GLU A 19 23.42 30.25 18.54
N VAL A 20 23.60 28.94 18.42
CA VAL A 20 24.92 28.35 18.20
C VAL A 20 25.14 28.08 16.72
N ASP A 21 26.32 28.46 16.26
CA ASP A 21 26.84 28.15 14.94
C ASP A 21 27.55 26.78 14.95
N LEU A 22 27.11 25.87 14.07
CA LEU A 22 27.69 24.54 13.93
C LEU A 22 29.19 24.58 13.55
N HIS A 23 29.59 25.60 12.78
CA HIS A 23 30.99 25.85 12.42
C HIS A 23 31.85 26.08 13.66
N GLN A 24 31.35 26.86 14.63
CA GLN A 24 32.05 27.14 15.90
C GLN A 24 32.17 25.90 16.80
N LEU A 25 31.14 25.02 16.83
CA LEU A 25 31.23 23.77 17.58
C LEU A 25 32.28 22.81 17.00
N ILE A 26 32.32 22.66 15.68
CA ILE A 26 33.29 21.80 14.98
C ILE A 26 34.70 22.38 15.10
N THR A 27 34.86 23.68 14.83
CA THR A 27 36.15 24.38 14.90
C THR A 27 36.59 24.81 16.30
N SER A 28 35.84 24.45 17.34
CA SER A 28 36.26 24.63 18.74
C SER A 28 37.67 24.03 18.99
N LYS A 29 38.49 24.70 19.81
CA LYS A 29 39.88 24.27 20.12
C LYS A 29 39.96 23.09 21.10
N ASP A 30 38.82 22.57 21.53
CA ASP A 30 38.68 21.45 22.48
C ASP A 30 39.46 20.23 21.97
N VAL A 31 40.32 19.69 22.84
CA VAL A 31 41.29 18.63 22.52
C VAL A 31 40.65 17.25 22.55
N ASP A 32 39.60 17.06 23.33
CA ASP A 32 38.92 15.78 23.47
C ASP A 32 37.97 15.50 22.28
N LEU A 33 37.56 14.23 22.13
CA LEU A 33 36.55 13.81 21.18
C LEU A 33 35.19 14.45 21.54
N ARG A 34 34.61 15.19 20.59
CA ARG A 34 33.30 15.84 20.78
C ARG A 34 32.25 15.25 19.85
N VAL A 35 31.19 14.72 20.45
CA VAL A 35 29.98 14.25 19.76
C VAL A 35 28.96 15.40 19.73
N ILE A 36 28.39 15.65 18.55
CA ILE A 36 27.34 16.65 18.30
C ILE A 36 26.16 15.91 17.68
N ALA A 37 25.04 15.80 18.38
CA ALA A 37 23.84 15.15 17.86
C ALA A 37 22.79 16.19 17.44
N MET A 38 22.27 16.04 16.23
CA MET A 38 21.39 17.00 15.57
C MET A 38 19.99 16.40 15.40
N TRP A 39 19.00 17.14 15.88
CA TRP A 39 17.59 16.80 15.79
C TRP A 39 16.80 18.01 15.27
N GLY A 40 15.65 17.78 14.64
CA GLY A 40 14.82 18.84 14.08
C GLY A 40 13.38 18.38 13.91
N THR A 41 12.45 19.32 13.83
CA THR A 41 11.00 19.04 13.76
C THR A 41 10.51 18.64 12.35
N SER A 42 11.41 18.55 11.39
CA SER A 42 11.20 18.25 9.98
C SER A 42 12.10 17.09 9.50
N GLY A 43 11.82 16.56 8.30
CA GLY A 43 12.59 15.47 7.69
C GLY A 43 14.05 15.84 7.37
N ASP A 44 14.87 14.84 7.10
CA ASP A 44 16.34 14.94 7.18
C ASP A 44 17.02 15.89 6.18
N ILE A 45 16.28 16.42 5.21
CA ILE A 45 16.76 17.39 4.22
C ILE A 45 17.39 18.61 4.91
N GLY A 46 16.68 19.26 5.84
CA GLY A 46 17.18 20.47 6.50
C GLY A 46 18.45 20.24 7.33
N LYS A 47 18.49 19.13 8.09
CA LYS A 47 19.67 18.72 8.87
C LYS A 47 20.85 18.38 7.97
N THR A 48 20.61 17.67 6.86
CA THR A 48 21.67 17.28 5.91
C THR A 48 22.29 18.51 5.26
N SER A 49 21.49 19.46 4.77
CA SER A 49 22.01 20.70 4.17
C SER A 49 22.82 21.53 5.17
N ALA A 50 22.34 21.67 6.42
CA ALA A 50 23.04 22.43 7.46
C ALA A 50 24.39 21.80 7.87
N ILE A 51 24.50 20.47 7.85
CA ILE A 51 25.79 19.79 8.04
C ILE A 51 26.67 19.99 6.79
N GLN A 52 26.08 19.96 5.59
CA GLN A 52 26.84 19.96 4.33
C GLN A 52 27.57 21.28 4.09
N GLU A 53 26.91 22.41 4.34
CA GLU A 53 27.51 23.74 4.24
C GLU A 53 28.79 23.89 5.09
N VAL A 54 28.86 23.22 6.24
CA VAL A 54 30.01 23.26 7.15
C VAL A 54 31.03 22.16 6.88
N TYR A 55 30.60 20.98 6.43
CA TYR A 55 31.48 19.88 6.05
C TYR A 55 32.26 20.19 4.76
N ASP A 56 31.62 20.81 3.77
CA ASP A 56 32.23 21.15 2.48
C ASP A 56 33.16 22.40 2.54
N ASP A 57 33.28 23.09 3.69
CA ASP A 57 34.23 24.21 3.86
C ASP A 57 35.69 23.72 3.77
N PRO A 58 36.50 24.20 2.79
CA PRO A 58 37.91 23.83 2.67
C PRO A 58 38.77 24.17 3.88
N LYS A 59 38.34 25.05 4.80
CA LYS A 59 39.01 25.34 6.08
C LYS A 59 38.72 24.27 7.15
N VAL A 60 37.53 23.66 7.10
CA VAL A 60 37.13 22.57 8.00
C VAL A 60 37.83 21.29 7.56
N LEU A 61 37.71 20.93 6.28
CA LEU A 61 38.36 19.73 5.73
C LEU A 61 39.88 19.72 5.94
N LYS A 62 40.57 20.86 5.76
CA LYS A 62 42.03 20.98 5.98
C LYS A 62 42.48 20.87 7.45
N ARG A 63 41.56 20.80 8.41
CA ARG A 63 41.87 20.70 9.84
C ARG A 63 41.85 19.27 10.38
N PHE A 64 41.11 18.37 9.72
CA PHE A 64 40.99 16.97 10.11
C PHE A 64 41.83 16.11 9.18
N GLY A 65 42.68 15.24 9.73
CA GLY A 65 43.49 14.32 8.93
C GLY A 65 42.65 13.30 8.16
N PHE A 66 41.42 13.03 8.62
CA PHE A 66 40.43 12.24 7.91
C PHE A 66 39.03 12.86 8.02
N CYS A 67 38.29 12.89 6.91
CA CYS A 67 36.88 13.32 6.87
C CYS A 67 36.02 12.20 6.26
N ALA A 68 34.90 11.84 6.87
CA ALA A 68 33.95 10.92 6.22
C ALA A 68 32.50 11.31 6.46
N TRP A 69 31.66 11.02 5.47
CA TRP A 69 30.20 11.11 5.56
C TRP A 69 29.60 9.74 5.29
N ILE A 70 28.87 9.20 6.25
CA ILE A 70 28.10 7.98 6.09
C ILE A 70 26.62 8.23 6.36
N ARG A 71 25.77 7.64 5.52
CA ARG A 71 24.37 7.38 5.83
C ARG A 71 24.27 5.94 6.32
N LEU A 72 23.68 5.72 7.50
CA LEU A 72 23.51 4.38 8.02
C LEU A 72 22.50 3.61 7.15
N MET A 73 22.90 2.40 6.76
CA MET A 73 22.07 1.46 6.02
C MET A 73 21.38 0.53 7.02
N HIS A 74 20.09 0.30 6.82
CA HIS A 74 19.26 -0.52 7.71
C HIS A 74 18.84 -1.84 7.02
N PRO A 75 18.98 -3.00 7.69
CA PRO A 75 19.55 -3.22 9.02
C PRO A 75 21.06 -2.94 9.09
N PHE A 76 21.51 -2.42 10.23
CA PHE A 76 22.89 -1.95 10.42
C PHE A 76 23.93 -3.08 10.34
N SER A 77 24.90 -2.93 9.43
CA SER A 77 26.06 -3.83 9.28
C SER A 77 27.35 -3.13 9.71
N PRO A 78 27.98 -3.53 10.84
CA PRO A 78 29.24 -2.94 11.29
C PRO A 78 30.40 -3.13 10.30
N GLN A 79 30.41 -4.22 9.54
CA GLN A 79 31.49 -4.51 8.57
C GLN A 79 31.44 -3.54 7.38
N GLU A 80 30.23 -3.27 6.85
CA GLU A 80 30.06 -2.33 5.73
C GLU A 80 30.22 -0.88 6.17
N PHE A 81 29.82 -0.56 7.41
CA PHE A 81 30.12 0.73 8.04
C PHE A 81 31.64 0.99 8.11
N LEU A 82 32.41 0.04 8.65
CA LEU A 82 33.87 0.16 8.74
C LEU A 82 34.55 0.20 7.37
N ARG A 83 34.11 -0.62 6.40
CA ARG A 83 34.59 -0.56 5.01
C ARG A 83 34.35 0.81 4.38
N SER A 84 33.17 1.39 4.56
CA SER A 84 32.84 2.70 4.00
C SER A 84 33.67 3.83 4.61
N LEU A 85 33.97 3.78 5.91
CA LEU A 85 34.89 4.75 6.53
C LEU A 85 36.33 4.57 6.03
N LEU A 86 36.85 3.35 6.05
CA LEU A 86 38.21 3.02 5.58
C LEU A 86 38.42 3.43 4.11
N TRP A 87 37.40 3.25 3.26
CA TRP A 87 37.45 3.71 1.87
C TRP A 87 37.56 5.23 1.78
N GLN A 88 36.67 5.98 2.45
CA GLN A 88 36.71 7.44 2.44
C GLN A 88 38.03 7.97 3.01
N PHE A 89 38.53 7.41 4.12
CA PHE A 89 39.82 7.78 4.71
C PHE A 89 41.00 7.53 3.76
N TYR A 90 40.94 6.49 2.93
CA TYR A 90 41.95 6.23 1.90
C TYR A 90 41.92 7.25 0.75
N GLU A 91 40.73 7.62 0.25
CA GLU A 91 40.59 8.64 -0.80
C GLU A 91 41.11 10.01 -0.32
N ASN A 92 40.74 10.46 0.89
CA ASN A 92 41.23 11.73 1.46
C ASN A 92 42.77 11.82 1.50
N TYR A 93 43.45 10.70 1.73
CA TYR A 93 44.90 10.65 1.91
C TYR A 93 45.67 10.96 0.61
N HIS A 94 45.04 10.88 -0.56
CA HIS A 94 45.67 11.14 -1.86
C HIS A 94 45.60 12.59 -2.34
N ASP A 95 44.73 13.43 -1.77
CA ASP A 95 44.71 14.89 -2.05
C ASP A 95 45.63 15.70 -1.10
N GLY A 96 46.17 15.06 -0.06
CA GLY A 96 47.09 15.66 0.91
C GLY A 96 48.57 15.48 0.56
N VAL A 97 49.29 16.58 0.32
CA VAL A 97 50.75 16.69 0.09
C VAL A 97 51.22 16.25 -1.31
N GLY A 98 51.77 17.21 -2.07
CA GLY A 98 52.29 16.98 -3.42
C GLY A 98 53.55 16.10 -3.47
N LYS A 99 53.39 14.84 -3.89
CA LYS A 99 54.45 13.97 -4.41
C LYS A 99 54.05 13.43 -5.80
N PRO A 100 55.02 13.06 -6.67
CA PRO A 100 54.73 12.67 -8.04
C PRO A 100 53.95 11.35 -8.12
N LYS A 101 53.09 11.24 -9.13
CA LYS A 101 52.23 10.06 -9.37
C LYS A 101 53.05 8.86 -9.86
N GLN A 102 53.33 7.92 -8.97
CA GLN A 102 53.68 6.53 -9.31
C GLN A 102 52.80 5.56 -8.51
N GLU A 103 52.54 4.39 -9.10
CA GLU A 103 51.86 3.22 -8.50
C GLU A 103 50.37 3.36 -8.08
N THR A 104 49.51 3.78 -9.02
CA THR A 104 48.05 3.55 -8.93
C THR A 104 47.63 2.07 -8.89
N SER A 105 48.55 1.12 -9.05
CA SER A 105 48.35 -0.32 -8.87
C SER A 105 48.10 -0.74 -7.42
N VAL A 106 48.60 0.02 -6.44
CA VAL A 106 48.55 -0.35 -5.02
C VAL A 106 47.13 -0.24 -4.45
N GLY A 107 46.40 0.84 -4.78
CA GLY A 107 45.04 1.07 -4.27
C GLY A 107 44.05 -0.06 -4.62
N VAL A 108 44.08 -0.54 -5.87
CA VAL A 108 43.20 -1.63 -6.33
C VAL A 108 43.51 -2.95 -5.60
N ASN A 109 44.78 -3.23 -5.32
CA ASN A 109 45.18 -4.40 -4.53
C ASN A 109 44.76 -4.28 -3.05
N ILE A 110 44.77 -3.08 -2.47
CA ILE A 110 44.29 -2.85 -1.10
C ILE A 110 42.77 -3.10 -1.03
N LEU A 111 41.99 -2.56 -1.96
CA LEU A 111 40.53 -2.77 -2.05
C LEU A 111 40.19 -4.26 -2.18
N ALA A 112 40.82 -4.96 -3.12
CA ALA A 112 40.65 -6.40 -3.32
C ALA A 112 41.13 -7.27 -2.14
N ASN A 113 41.78 -6.69 -1.13
CA ASN A 113 42.12 -7.36 0.13
C ASN A 113 41.15 -6.98 1.26
N MET A 114 40.66 -5.75 1.34
CA MET A 114 39.63 -5.32 2.32
C MET A 114 38.29 -6.09 2.19
N GLU A 115 37.97 -6.65 1.02
CA GLU A 115 36.84 -7.57 0.83
C GLU A 115 37.05 -8.95 1.50
N LYS A 116 38.31 -9.35 1.72
CA LYS A 116 38.72 -10.66 2.27
C LYS A 116 38.96 -10.62 3.78
N LEU A 117 39.31 -9.45 4.32
CA LEU A 117 39.54 -9.22 5.75
C LEU A 117 38.28 -9.52 6.58
N ASP A 118 38.49 -10.02 7.80
CA ASP A 118 37.43 -10.23 8.77
C ASP A 118 37.10 -8.95 9.57
N GLN A 119 36.13 -9.03 10.48
CA GLN A 119 35.71 -7.87 11.27
C GLN A 119 36.75 -7.43 12.31
N ARG A 120 37.61 -8.32 12.81
CA ARG A 120 38.71 -7.98 13.72
C ARG A 120 39.81 -7.27 12.95
N ASP A 121 40.19 -7.79 11.78
CA ASP A 121 41.18 -7.16 10.90
C ASP A 121 40.79 -5.73 10.52
N LEU A 122 39.52 -5.54 10.10
CA LEU A 122 38.97 -4.23 9.75
C LEU A 122 39.00 -3.26 10.94
N VAL A 123 38.66 -3.72 12.15
CA VAL A 123 38.74 -2.90 13.38
C VAL A 123 40.20 -2.56 13.73
N CYS A 124 41.14 -3.48 13.58
CA CYS A 124 42.56 -3.23 13.79
C CYS A 124 43.11 -2.16 12.82
N MET A 125 42.78 -2.26 11.52
CA MET A 125 43.15 -1.24 10.53
C MET A 125 42.52 0.13 10.82
N PHE A 126 41.24 0.15 11.18
CA PHE A 126 40.49 1.38 11.49
C PHE A 126 41.08 2.10 12.71
N ASN A 127 41.33 1.36 13.79
CA ASN A 127 41.97 1.90 15.00
C ASN A 127 43.38 2.42 14.72
N ALA A 128 44.20 1.71 13.92
CA ALA A 128 45.55 2.16 13.57
C ALA A 128 45.57 3.51 12.83
N GLN A 129 44.60 3.75 11.94
CA GLN A 129 44.42 5.03 11.26
C GLN A 129 43.97 6.13 12.23
N LEU A 130 42.93 5.88 13.04
CA LEU A 130 42.33 6.89 13.92
C LEU A 130 43.14 7.22 15.18
N CYS A 131 43.95 6.30 15.70
CA CYS A 131 44.88 6.62 16.78
C CYS A 131 45.95 7.63 16.34
N SER A 132 46.26 7.68 15.03
CA SER A 132 47.31 8.53 14.47
C SER A 132 46.83 9.94 14.14
N ASN A 133 45.60 10.13 13.65
CA ASN A 133 45.13 11.39 13.06
C ASN A 133 43.87 11.97 13.74
N SER A 134 43.63 13.27 13.58
CA SER A 134 42.35 13.91 13.89
C SER A 134 41.29 13.51 12.85
N TYR A 135 40.03 13.35 13.26
CA TYR A 135 38.95 12.97 12.33
C TYR A 135 37.66 13.78 12.51
N LEU A 136 36.94 13.97 11.40
CA LEU A 136 35.57 14.48 11.34
C LEU A 136 34.69 13.42 10.67
N VAL A 137 33.72 12.86 11.39
CA VAL A 137 32.79 11.87 10.82
C VAL A 137 31.34 12.31 10.98
N VAL A 138 30.63 12.40 9.87
CA VAL A 138 29.17 12.62 9.81
C VAL A 138 28.46 11.27 9.70
N ILE A 139 27.46 11.06 10.54
CA ILE A 139 26.64 9.85 10.60
C ILE A 139 25.16 10.25 10.48
N ASN A 140 24.59 10.05 9.30
CA ASN A 140 23.17 10.29 9.05
C ASN A 140 22.31 9.05 9.31
N ASP A 141 21.05 9.30 9.65
CA ASP A 141 19.97 8.32 9.79
C ASP A 141 20.21 7.26 10.89
N LEU A 142 20.66 7.72 12.06
CA LEU A 142 20.70 6.89 13.27
C LEU A 142 19.29 6.67 13.82
N VAL A 143 18.88 5.40 13.95
CA VAL A 143 17.50 4.96 14.26
C VAL A 143 17.37 4.32 15.64
N THR A 144 18.45 3.76 16.20
CA THR A 144 18.47 3.24 17.59
C THR A 144 19.68 3.75 18.39
N ILE A 145 19.58 3.74 19.72
CA ILE A 145 20.73 4.03 20.58
C ILE A 145 21.70 2.84 20.66
N GLU A 146 21.22 1.63 20.36
CA GLU A 146 21.99 0.39 20.22
C GLU A 146 22.98 0.45 19.04
N GLU A 147 22.56 1.01 17.90
CA GLU A 147 23.46 1.35 16.79
C GLU A 147 24.60 2.26 17.27
N TRP A 148 24.30 3.35 17.98
CA TRP A 148 25.33 4.26 18.48
C TRP A 148 26.25 3.61 19.51
N ARG A 149 25.69 2.81 20.43
CA ARG A 149 26.44 1.98 21.39
C ARG A 149 27.33 0.94 20.72
N CYS A 150 27.01 0.53 19.49
CA CYS A 150 27.87 -0.32 18.66
C CYS A 150 28.94 0.52 17.94
N ILE A 151 28.53 1.58 17.23
CA ILE A 151 29.37 2.47 16.45
C ILE A 151 30.48 3.13 17.30
N LYS A 152 30.13 3.68 18.48
CA LYS A 152 31.08 4.38 19.35
C LYS A 152 32.26 3.50 19.77
N LYS A 153 32.08 2.17 19.87
CA LYS A 153 33.16 1.22 20.24
C LYS A 153 34.30 1.14 19.24
N TYR A 154 34.09 1.60 18.00
CA TYR A 154 35.13 1.64 16.98
C TYR A 154 35.92 2.95 16.99
N PHE A 155 35.39 4.01 17.60
CA PHE A 155 36.03 5.32 17.63
C PHE A 155 36.90 5.46 18.89
N PRO A 156 38.22 5.64 18.78
CA PRO A 156 39.06 5.90 19.94
C PRO A 156 38.77 7.30 20.50
N ASP A 157 38.73 7.44 21.83
CA ASP A 157 38.68 8.74 22.51
C ASP A 157 40.03 9.49 22.36
N ASN A 158 40.37 9.86 21.13
CA ASN A 158 41.66 10.46 20.80
C ASN A 158 41.69 11.94 21.21
N LYS A 159 42.74 12.33 21.93
CA LYS A 159 42.97 13.72 22.36
C LYS A 159 43.58 14.56 21.23
N LYS A 160 42.87 14.58 20.09
CA LYS A 160 43.30 15.14 18.79
C LYS A 160 42.22 16.03 18.14
N GLN A 161 41.36 16.65 18.94
CA GLN A 161 40.27 17.55 18.50
C GLN A 161 39.21 16.90 17.60
N SER A 162 39.09 15.56 17.57
CA SER A 162 38.18 14.87 16.65
C SER A 162 36.70 15.17 16.93
N ARG A 163 35.86 15.05 15.90
CA ARG A 163 34.44 15.39 15.91
C ARG A 163 33.61 14.27 15.30
N ILE A 164 32.49 13.93 15.93
CA ILE A 164 31.46 13.07 15.35
C ILE A 164 30.14 13.84 15.34
N ILE A 165 29.52 13.95 14.17
CA ILE A 165 28.23 14.60 13.96
C ILE A 165 27.20 13.52 13.68
N ILE A 166 26.08 13.52 14.37
CA ILE A 166 25.02 12.52 14.25
C ILE A 166 23.72 13.20 13.87
N SER A 167 23.09 12.83 12.75
CA SER A 167 21.72 13.24 12.41
C SER A 167 20.74 12.13 12.76
N THR A 168 19.70 12.45 13.53
CA THR A 168 18.61 11.53 13.86
C THR A 168 17.24 12.22 13.80
N GLN A 169 16.17 11.43 13.66
CA GLN A 169 14.79 11.91 13.72
C GLN A 169 14.23 11.92 15.16
N GLN A 170 14.90 11.28 16.13
CA GLN A 170 14.41 11.15 17.51
C GLN A 170 15.21 12.01 18.50
N ALA A 171 14.52 12.91 19.20
CA ALA A 171 15.12 13.75 20.25
C ALA A 171 15.73 12.92 21.40
N GLU A 172 15.08 11.82 21.77
CA GLU A 172 15.56 10.89 22.80
C GLU A 172 16.95 10.33 22.43
N ILE A 173 17.10 9.82 21.21
CA ILE A 173 18.37 9.31 20.69
C ILE A 173 19.43 10.41 20.64
N ALA A 174 19.09 11.62 20.16
CA ALA A 174 20.04 12.74 20.13
C ALA A 174 20.58 13.08 21.53
N SER A 175 19.70 13.13 22.53
CA SER A 175 20.07 13.37 23.93
C SER A 175 20.93 12.26 24.52
N LEU A 176 20.70 10.99 24.13
CA LEU A 176 21.44 9.83 24.63
C LEU A 176 22.75 9.58 23.89
N CYS A 177 22.93 10.15 22.68
CA CYS A 177 24.20 10.07 21.96
C CYS A 177 25.30 10.90 22.61
N THR A 178 24.92 11.98 23.30
CA THR A 178 25.84 12.89 23.99
C THR A 178 26.00 12.51 25.46
N GLU A 179 27.24 12.57 25.95
CA GLU A 179 27.52 12.32 27.36
C GLU A 179 26.99 13.45 28.25
N LYS A 180 26.37 13.09 29.38
CA LYS A 180 25.99 14.08 30.39
C LYS A 180 27.24 14.62 31.11
N PRO A 181 27.33 15.93 31.41
CA PRO A 181 26.34 16.97 31.11
C PRO A 181 26.41 17.43 29.64
N TYR A 182 25.29 17.31 28.94
CA TYR A 182 25.06 17.93 27.64
C TYR A 182 24.34 19.27 27.81
N GLN A 183 24.43 20.11 26.79
CA GLN A 183 23.64 21.31 26.56
C GLN A 183 22.81 21.11 25.29
N VAL A 184 21.60 21.68 25.30
CA VAL A 184 20.75 21.81 24.10
C VAL A 184 20.82 23.25 23.63
N SER A 185 21.13 23.46 22.35
CA SER A 185 21.29 24.77 21.72
C SER A 185 20.50 24.84 20.43
N GLU A 186 19.88 25.97 20.11
CA GLU A 186 19.22 26.17 18.81
C GLU A 186 20.26 26.54 17.74
N LEU A 187 20.19 25.90 16.57
CA LEU A 187 21.07 26.20 15.44
C LEU A 187 20.67 27.52 14.79
N LYS A 188 21.63 28.45 14.64
CA LYS A 188 21.40 29.74 13.98
C LYS A 188 20.94 29.55 12.53
N GLN A 189 19.72 30.00 12.20
CA GLN A 189 19.05 29.69 10.93
C GLN A 189 19.64 30.43 9.71
N LEU A 190 19.53 29.76 8.55
CA LEU A 190 19.69 30.35 7.21
C LEU A 190 18.39 30.34 6.38
N SER A 191 17.30 29.76 6.88
CA SER A 191 15.94 29.85 6.31
C SER A 191 14.88 29.59 7.39
N CYS A 192 13.71 30.23 7.25
CA CYS A 192 12.81 30.50 8.38
C CYS A 192 11.98 29.30 8.90
N ASP A 193 11.74 28.28 8.07
CA ASP A 193 10.61 27.36 8.31
C ASP A 193 10.93 26.10 9.13
N GLN A 194 12.17 25.91 9.60
CA GLN A 194 12.61 24.66 10.26
C GLN A 194 13.54 24.91 11.45
N THR A 195 13.10 24.55 12.67
CA THR A 195 13.95 24.59 13.87
C THR A 195 14.79 23.32 13.98
N ILE A 196 16.10 23.50 14.20
CA ILE A 196 17.08 22.43 14.43
C ILE A 196 17.76 22.67 15.79
N TYR A 197 17.83 21.61 16.60
CA TYR A 197 18.45 21.60 17.93
C TYR A 197 19.75 20.78 17.89
N LEU A 198 20.78 21.34 18.51
CA LEU A 198 22.11 20.74 18.67
C LEU A 198 22.26 20.27 20.12
N PHE A 199 22.48 18.97 20.31
CA PHE A 199 22.92 18.40 21.57
C PHE A 199 24.44 18.28 21.53
N HIS A 200 25.14 18.83 22.52
CA HIS A 200 26.60 18.73 22.64
C HIS A 200 27.05 18.76 24.10
N LYS A 201 28.25 18.25 24.40
CA LYS A 201 28.85 18.32 25.75
C LYS A 201 28.99 19.79 26.20
N LYS A 202 28.67 20.10 27.47
CA LYS A 202 28.83 21.45 28.04
C LYS A 202 30.33 21.73 28.29
N SER A 203 30.80 22.96 28.02
CA SER A 203 32.21 23.30 28.19
C SER A 203 32.60 23.51 29.66
N SER A 204 33.83 23.18 30.01
CA SER A 204 34.38 23.31 31.36
C SER A 204 34.42 24.76 31.86
N GLU A 205 34.64 25.73 30.97
CA GLU A 205 34.59 27.16 31.31
C GLU A 205 33.20 27.60 31.84
N GLN A 206 32.11 27.00 31.35
CA GLN A 206 30.75 27.27 31.83
C GLN A 206 30.40 26.53 33.14
N GLN A 207 31.26 25.65 33.66
CA GLN A 207 31.04 25.06 34.99
C GLN A 207 31.44 26.04 36.10
N ILE A 208 32.37 26.97 35.81
CA ILE A 208 32.90 27.92 36.80
C ILE A 208 31.89 29.03 37.13
N SER A 209 31.11 29.53 36.16
CA SER A 209 30.19 30.65 36.39
C SER A 209 28.90 30.30 37.13
N MET A 210 28.48 29.03 37.15
CA MET A 210 27.33 28.57 37.96
C MET A 210 27.72 28.27 39.42
N ALA A 211 28.99 27.95 39.69
CA ALA A 211 29.48 27.62 41.04
C ALA A 211 29.52 28.82 42.02
N MET A 212 29.02 30.00 41.61
CA MET A 212 28.97 31.23 42.42
C MET A 212 27.54 31.71 42.74
N TYR A 213 26.49 31.00 42.32
CA TYR A 213 25.10 31.49 42.45
C TYR A 213 24.11 30.56 43.17
N ASP A 214 24.42 29.28 43.39
CA ASP A 214 23.59 28.37 44.20
C ASP A 214 24.22 28.13 45.58
N THR A 215 23.92 29.02 46.53
CA THR A 215 24.09 28.79 47.97
C THR A 215 22.83 29.22 48.70
N ASN A 216 22.31 28.35 49.57
CA ASN A 216 20.98 28.37 50.20
C ASN A 216 19.88 27.92 49.20
N ASP A 217 19.01 26.95 49.49
CA ASP A 217 18.49 26.53 50.80
C ASP A 217 18.62 25.02 51.15
N GLU A 218 18.18 24.70 52.38
CA GLU A 218 18.27 23.42 53.10
C GLU A 218 17.63 22.22 52.35
N ALA A 219 18.27 21.07 52.15
CA ALA A 219 19.01 20.14 53.03
C ALA A 219 18.14 19.13 53.82
N ARG A 220 18.33 17.83 53.54
CA ARG A 220 18.25 16.71 54.51
C ARG A 220 18.75 15.37 53.93
N LEU A 221 19.72 14.76 54.63
CA LEU A 221 19.93 13.33 54.91
C LEU A 221 19.74 12.28 53.78
N ALA A 222 20.69 11.39 53.48
CA ALA A 222 22.02 11.15 54.07
C ALA A 222 22.95 10.35 53.12
N ALA A 223 24.20 10.18 53.56
CA ALA A 223 25.31 9.42 52.95
C ALA A 223 24.95 7.92 52.71
N VAL A 224 25.71 7.10 51.96
CA VAL A 224 27.18 6.86 52.06
C VAL A 224 27.84 6.61 50.68
N GLU A 225 29.15 6.92 50.69
CA GLU A 225 30.28 6.64 49.77
C GLU A 225 30.25 5.31 48.96
N GLU A 226 31.08 5.09 47.94
CA GLU A 226 32.50 5.51 47.79
C GLU A 226 32.97 5.67 46.32
N LYS A 227 34.17 6.22 46.11
CA LYS A 227 34.80 6.43 44.79
C LYS A 227 35.65 5.23 44.34
N PRO A 228 35.84 5.04 43.02
CA PRO A 228 36.90 4.17 42.50
C PRO A 228 38.25 4.89 42.51
N GLU A 229 39.30 4.22 42.99
CA GLU A 229 40.70 4.58 42.67
C GLU A 229 41.11 3.97 41.32
N ALA A 230 42.15 4.55 40.69
CA ALA A 230 42.58 4.16 39.34
C ALA A 230 44.11 4.02 39.24
N MET A 231 44.58 2.82 38.91
CA MET A 231 45.92 2.46 38.42
C MET A 231 45.85 1.06 37.77
N SER A 232 46.77 0.62 36.89
CA SER A 232 47.69 1.28 35.94
C SER A 232 48.42 0.18 35.15
N ALA A 233 48.78 0.40 33.87
CA ALA A 233 49.70 -0.47 33.09
C ALA A 233 49.20 -1.94 32.87
N SER A 234 49.79 -2.79 32.02
CA SER A 234 50.63 -2.60 30.82
C SER A 234 50.71 -3.90 29.98
N CYS A 235 51.03 -3.78 28.68
CA CYS A 235 51.77 -4.70 27.80
C CYS A 235 51.78 -6.25 28.02
N SER A 236 51.52 -6.94 26.89
CA SER A 236 52.29 -8.09 26.34
C SER A 236 51.93 -9.56 26.65
N ILE A 237 51.45 -10.22 25.57
CA ILE A 237 51.97 -11.47 24.97
C ILE A 237 52.06 -12.75 25.85
N GLU A 238 51.07 -13.65 25.63
CA GLU A 238 51.17 -15.14 25.52
C GLU A 238 51.82 -15.98 26.66
N PRO A 239 51.83 -17.34 26.62
CA PRO A 239 51.12 -18.31 25.76
C PRO A 239 50.31 -19.40 26.52
N VAL A 240 49.57 -20.20 25.72
CA VAL A 240 49.32 -21.67 25.83
C VAL A 240 49.55 -22.39 27.17
N SER A 241 48.52 -23.12 27.65
CA SER A 241 48.63 -24.56 27.99
C SER A 241 47.28 -25.22 28.30
N GLU A 242 47.23 -26.55 28.13
CA GLU A 242 46.03 -27.39 28.32
C GLU A 242 46.01 -28.07 29.71
N SER A 243 44.87 -28.72 29.99
CA SER A 243 44.74 -30.04 30.64
C SER A 243 44.27 -30.14 32.11
N ASN A 244 43.06 -30.71 32.21
CA ASN A 244 42.72 -31.92 32.98
C ASN A 244 42.94 -31.99 34.51
N LYS A 245 41.80 -31.97 35.23
CA LYS A 245 41.38 -33.02 36.20
C LYS A 245 39.85 -32.90 36.40
N VAL A 246 38.99 -33.95 36.38
CA VAL A 246 39.06 -35.36 36.86
C VAL A 246 39.22 -35.40 38.39
N THR A 247 38.36 -36.01 39.23
CA THR A 247 37.32 -37.07 39.11
C THR A 247 36.05 -36.63 39.94
N THR A 248 34.92 -37.32 40.15
CA THR A 248 34.48 -38.74 39.98
C THR A 248 32.94 -38.89 39.88
N SER A 249 32.48 -40.09 39.45
CA SER A 249 31.30 -40.91 39.86
C SER A 249 30.16 -40.38 40.78
N GLU A 250 28.91 -40.87 40.74
CA GLU A 250 28.45 -42.26 40.51
C GLU A 250 27.12 -42.45 39.71
N LYS A 251 27.06 -43.57 38.96
CA LYS A 251 26.00 -44.63 38.81
C LYS A 251 24.48 -44.29 38.72
N SER A 252 23.61 -45.11 38.11
CA SER A 252 23.60 -45.91 36.83
C SER A 252 22.43 -46.92 36.84
N ALA A 253 21.55 -46.93 35.80
CA ALA A 253 20.76 -48.06 35.29
C ALA A 253 19.67 -47.58 34.28
N SER A 254 19.23 -48.31 33.23
CA SER A 254 19.83 -49.44 32.49
C SER A 254 19.01 -49.82 31.22
N ILE A 255 19.66 -49.91 30.03
CA ILE A 255 19.59 -51.01 29.02
C ILE A 255 18.23 -51.28 28.28
N PRO A 256 18.15 -51.84 27.03
CA PRO A 256 19.13 -52.09 25.92
C PRO A 256 18.86 -51.16 24.68
N ALA A 257 19.62 -51.09 23.56
CA ALA A 257 20.53 -51.96 22.76
C ALA A 257 19.81 -52.93 21.75
N GLY A 258 20.34 -53.27 20.56
CA GLY A 258 21.65 -52.98 19.89
C GLY A 258 21.51 -52.76 18.35
N GLU A 259 22.56 -52.45 17.56
CA GLU A 259 23.65 -53.33 16.99
C GLU A 259 23.31 -53.86 15.56
N ILE A 260 24.20 -54.11 14.58
CA ILE A 260 25.67 -54.38 14.47
C ILE A 260 26.20 -53.80 13.11
N GLN A 261 27.37 -53.12 13.00
CA GLN A 261 28.76 -53.57 12.68
C GLN A 261 29.01 -54.15 11.25
N GLU A 262 29.88 -53.55 10.41
CA GLU A 262 31.34 -53.82 10.14
C GLU A 262 31.58 -55.01 9.15
N GLU A 263 32.68 -55.19 8.39
CA GLU A 263 34.08 -54.70 8.45
C GLU A 263 34.74 -54.55 7.03
N ASP A 264 36.08 -54.44 6.95
CA ASP A 264 36.91 -53.94 5.81
C ASP A 264 37.53 -55.01 4.87
N GLN A 265 37.97 -54.65 3.64
CA GLN A 265 39.32 -54.90 3.06
C GLN A 265 39.52 -54.57 1.54
N LYS A 266 40.81 -54.49 1.13
CA LYS A 266 41.40 -53.97 -0.15
C LYS A 266 41.92 -55.10 -1.07
N PRO A 267 42.24 -54.93 -2.40
CA PRO A 267 43.29 -53.99 -2.89
C PRO A 267 43.25 -53.47 -4.38
N ASN A 268 44.21 -52.58 -4.69
CA ASN A 268 44.95 -52.28 -5.96
C ASN A 268 44.36 -52.70 -7.33
N ASN A 269 44.46 -51.93 -8.43
CA ASN A 269 45.71 -51.31 -8.95
C ASN A 269 45.50 -50.32 -10.15
N ALA A 270 46.52 -49.47 -10.41
CA ALA A 270 46.89 -48.79 -11.67
C ALA A 270 45.85 -48.05 -12.58
N GLY A 271 46.11 -46.76 -12.87
CA GLY A 271 45.50 -45.99 -13.97
C GLY A 271 45.55 -44.48 -13.76
N GLN A 272 46.02 -43.68 -14.73
CA GLN A 272 46.09 -42.21 -14.64
C GLN A 272 44.87 -41.57 -15.32
N ASP A 273 44.27 -40.53 -14.71
CA ASP A 273 44.39 -39.16 -15.25
C ASP A 273 43.98 -38.07 -14.22
N LYS A 274 44.18 -36.80 -14.57
CA LYS A 274 44.15 -35.63 -13.67
C LYS A 274 42.74 -35.06 -13.43
N VAL A 275 42.44 -34.77 -12.15
CA VAL A 275 41.41 -33.80 -11.75
C VAL A 275 42.00 -32.85 -10.70
N TYR A 276 41.85 -31.55 -10.88
CA TYR A 276 42.26 -30.53 -9.92
C TYR A 276 41.10 -30.13 -8.98
N ASN A 277 41.41 -29.90 -7.70
CA ASN A 277 40.46 -29.48 -6.68
C ASN A 277 39.84 -28.10 -6.97
N SER A 278 38.55 -27.91 -6.64
CA SER A 278 38.00 -26.56 -6.39
C SER A 278 36.82 -26.55 -5.39
N THR A 279 37.13 -26.62 -4.09
CA THR A 279 36.14 -26.48 -3.02
C THR A 279 36.09 -25.04 -2.51
N ALA A 280 35.37 -24.16 -3.24
CA ALA A 280 35.27 -22.73 -2.91
C ALA A 280 33.83 -22.31 -2.59
N ARG A 281 33.57 -21.98 -1.31
CA ARG A 281 32.31 -21.36 -0.85
C ARG A 281 32.14 -20.00 -1.53
N LYS A 282 31.09 -19.83 -2.34
CA LYS A 282 30.81 -18.59 -3.09
C LYS A 282 29.83 -17.71 -2.31
N LYS A 283 30.27 -16.53 -1.85
CA LYS A 283 29.35 -15.47 -1.39
C LYS A 283 28.40 -15.06 -2.53
N PHE A 284 27.19 -14.65 -2.18
CA PHE A 284 26.24 -14.05 -3.11
C PHE A 284 26.46 -12.53 -3.17
N ASP A 285 26.40 -11.99 -4.39
CA ASP A 285 26.49 -10.55 -4.68
C ASP A 285 25.43 -10.21 -5.74
N ARG A 286 24.85 -9.01 -5.67
CA ARG A 286 23.78 -8.55 -6.58
C ARG A 286 24.22 -8.56 -8.05
N SER A 287 25.51 -8.43 -8.32
CA SER A 287 26.09 -8.56 -9.67
C SER A 287 25.76 -9.90 -10.33
N ARG A 288 25.51 -10.98 -9.57
CA ARG A 288 25.19 -12.30 -10.13
C ARG A 288 23.81 -12.43 -10.80
N THR A 289 22.98 -11.40 -10.73
CA THR A 289 21.81 -11.27 -11.62
C THR A 289 22.21 -11.25 -13.12
N LEU A 290 23.48 -10.97 -13.43
CA LEU A 290 24.06 -11.04 -14.78
C LEU A 290 24.28 -12.47 -15.31
N ALA A 291 24.06 -13.51 -14.51
CA ALA A 291 24.44 -14.89 -14.84
C ALA A 291 23.30 -15.93 -14.72
N LEU A 292 22.06 -15.53 -15.02
CA LEU A 292 21.03 -16.49 -15.41
C LEU A 292 21.27 -16.91 -16.87
N ALA A 293 21.73 -18.15 -17.07
CA ALA A 293 21.77 -18.76 -18.40
C ALA A 293 20.34 -18.86 -18.97
N ASP A 294 20.21 -18.53 -20.26
CA ASP A 294 19.00 -18.55 -21.06
C ASP A 294 17.76 -17.92 -20.39
N GLU A 295 17.71 -16.58 -20.45
CA GLU A 295 16.51 -15.78 -20.23
C GLU A 295 15.44 -16.07 -21.30
N LEU A 296 14.71 -17.17 -21.12
CA LEU A 296 13.60 -17.58 -21.96
C LEU A 296 12.44 -16.56 -21.87
N LEU A 297 12.16 -15.85 -22.95
CA LEU A 297 11.05 -14.89 -23.02
C LEU A 297 9.70 -15.61 -23.21
N CYS A 298 9.21 -16.28 -22.17
CA CYS A 298 7.93 -17.00 -22.20
C CYS A 298 6.75 -16.05 -22.51
N GLY A 299 6.15 -16.22 -23.69
CA GLY A 299 4.84 -15.68 -24.06
C GLY A 299 4.70 -14.15 -24.10
N ARG A 300 5.80 -13.39 -24.18
CA ARG A 300 5.78 -11.91 -24.32
C ARG A 300 6.10 -11.39 -25.73
N GLU A 301 5.95 -12.24 -26.74
CA GLU A 301 6.27 -11.91 -28.14
C GLU A 301 5.34 -10.82 -28.72
N THR A 302 4.10 -10.72 -28.22
CA THR A 302 3.17 -9.65 -28.60
C THR A 302 3.62 -8.28 -28.06
N GLU A 303 3.94 -8.19 -26.77
CA GLU A 303 4.46 -6.94 -26.16
C GLU A 303 5.78 -6.51 -26.80
N LYS A 304 6.67 -7.47 -27.07
CA LYS A 304 7.93 -7.27 -27.80
C LYS A 304 7.67 -6.68 -29.19
N SER A 305 6.75 -7.27 -29.95
CA SER A 305 6.37 -6.79 -31.30
C SER A 305 5.77 -5.37 -31.28
N ILE A 306 4.98 -5.03 -30.26
CA ILE A 306 4.42 -3.67 -30.08
C ILE A 306 5.54 -2.66 -29.79
N LEU A 307 6.45 -2.99 -28.87
CA LEU A 307 7.55 -2.10 -28.50
C LEU A 307 8.55 -1.91 -29.66
N ILE A 308 8.83 -2.95 -30.46
CA ILE A 308 9.64 -2.83 -31.69
C ILE A 308 8.99 -1.87 -32.68
N LYS A 309 7.66 -1.96 -32.90
CA LYS A 309 6.92 -1.02 -33.76
C LYS A 309 6.99 0.42 -33.25
N LEU A 310 6.85 0.65 -31.93
CA LEU A 310 6.97 1.98 -31.32
C LEU A 310 8.37 2.61 -31.50
N ILE A 311 9.43 1.78 -31.45
CA ILE A 311 10.82 2.21 -31.73
C ILE A 311 11.00 2.52 -33.23
N GLY A 312 10.50 1.65 -34.10
CA GLY A 312 10.73 1.69 -35.55
C GLY A 312 9.85 2.68 -36.33
N GLN A 313 8.77 3.20 -35.75
CA GLN A 313 7.98 4.28 -36.35
C GLN A 313 8.84 5.52 -36.63
N PRO A 314 8.80 6.10 -37.84
CA PRO A 314 9.31 7.45 -38.08
C PRO A 314 8.36 8.47 -37.47
N ASP A 315 8.88 9.42 -36.68
CA ASP A 315 8.07 10.50 -36.14
C ASP A 315 7.99 11.66 -37.15
N HIS A 316 6.80 12.23 -37.33
CA HIS A 316 6.59 13.37 -38.25
C HIS A 316 7.20 14.69 -37.74
N ASN A 317 7.56 14.75 -36.46
CA ASN A 317 8.41 15.80 -35.87
C ASN A 317 9.78 15.19 -35.56
N HIS A 318 10.86 15.92 -35.85
CA HIS A 318 12.26 15.49 -35.61
C HIS A 318 12.66 15.51 -34.11
N GLY A 319 11.90 14.83 -33.25
CA GLY A 319 12.04 14.86 -31.80
C GLY A 319 12.48 13.52 -31.17
N ARG A 320 13.14 13.61 -30.01
CA ARG A 320 13.52 12.47 -29.17
C ARG A 320 12.27 11.74 -28.64
N LYS A 321 12.15 10.44 -28.93
CA LYS A 321 11.08 9.58 -28.40
C LYS A 321 11.56 8.78 -27.19
N VAL A 322 10.82 8.86 -26.08
CA VAL A 322 11.13 8.19 -24.81
C VAL A 322 10.02 7.19 -24.48
N ILE A 323 10.33 5.90 -24.53
CA ILE A 323 9.38 4.80 -24.32
C ILE A 323 9.55 4.25 -22.90
N SER A 324 8.51 4.32 -22.07
CA SER A 324 8.61 3.94 -20.65
C SER A 324 7.86 2.63 -20.36
N VAL A 325 8.61 1.57 -20.05
CA VAL A 325 8.08 0.25 -19.67
C VAL A 325 7.98 0.17 -18.14
N TRP A 326 6.77 0.04 -17.60
CA TRP A 326 6.52 0.14 -16.16
C TRP A 326 5.65 -1.00 -15.60
N GLY A 327 5.64 -1.10 -14.26
CA GLY A 327 4.89 -2.09 -13.48
C GLY A 327 5.73 -2.64 -12.32
N MET A 328 5.14 -3.47 -11.48
CA MET A 328 5.73 -4.16 -10.31
C MET A 328 7.14 -4.77 -10.54
N GLY A 329 7.91 -4.92 -9.45
CA GLY A 329 9.16 -5.68 -9.44
C GLY A 329 8.91 -7.16 -9.78
N GLY A 330 9.84 -7.80 -10.51
CA GLY A 330 9.72 -9.22 -10.88
C GLY A 330 8.89 -9.53 -12.14
N LEU A 331 8.19 -8.56 -12.74
CA LEU A 331 7.37 -8.76 -13.96
C LEU A 331 8.17 -9.09 -15.26
N GLY A 332 9.49 -9.04 -15.22
CA GLY A 332 10.35 -9.30 -16.39
C GLY A 332 10.56 -8.09 -17.32
N LYS A 333 10.30 -6.85 -16.86
CA LYS A 333 10.53 -5.61 -17.64
C LYS A 333 11.91 -5.57 -18.30
N THR A 334 12.94 -5.75 -17.48
CA THR A 334 14.36 -5.81 -17.85
C THR A 334 14.63 -6.91 -18.89
N THR A 335 14.06 -8.11 -18.71
CA THR A 335 14.20 -9.24 -19.65
C THR A 335 13.52 -8.98 -21.00
N LEU A 336 12.31 -8.39 -21.00
CA LEU A 336 11.61 -7.98 -22.22
C LEU A 336 12.41 -6.92 -23.00
N VAL A 337 12.86 -5.86 -22.32
CA VAL A 337 13.68 -4.80 -22.95
C VAL A 337 15.04 -5.34 -23.40
N ARG A 338 15.63 -6.32 -22.70
CA ARG A 338 16.87 -6.99 -23.13
C ARG A 338 16.66 -7.89 -24.36
N SER A 339 15.51 -8.54 -24.51
CA SER A 339 15.15 -9.24 -25.75
C SER A 339 15.01 -8.28 -26.92
N ILE A 340 14.35 -7.13 -26.73
CA ILE A 340 14.24 -6.07 -27.74
C ILE A 340 15.62 -5.50 -28.09
N TYR A 341 16.45 -5.18 -27.09
CA TYR A 341 17.81 -4.67 -27.27
C TYR A 341 18.71 -5.61 -28.07
N ARG A 342 18.51 -6.93 -27.96
CA ARG A 342 19.22 -7.98 -28.73
C ARG A 342 18.64 -8.26 -30.12
N ASN A 343 17.51 -7.66 -30.50
CA ASN A 343 16.85 -7.96 -31.77
C ASN A 343 17.70 -7.53 -32.99
N GLN A 344 17.64 -8.34 -34.06
CA GLN A 344 18.32 -8.11 -35.33
C GLN A 344 17.61 -7.05 -36.19
N GLU A 345 16.28 -6.90 -36.06
CA GLU A 345 15.50 -5.86 -36.76
C GLU A 345 15.96 -4.43 -36.41
N LEU A 346 16.57 -4.25 -35.23
CA LEU A 346 17.19 -3.00 -34.79
C LEU A 346 18.68 -2.88 -35.19
N GLY A 347 19.13 -3.68 -36.16
CA GLY A 347 20.53 -3.83 -36.59
C GLY A 347 21.28 -2.52 -36.85
N GLY A 348 20.63 -1.54 -37.49
CA GLY A 348 21.24 -0.25 -37.84
C GLY A 348 21.46 0.73 -36.67
N TRP A 349 20.99 0.40 -35.46
CA TRP A 349 21.07 1.28 -34.30
C TRP A 349 22.32 1.01 -33.45
N LYS A 350 23.07 2.07 -33.14
CA LYS A 350 24.00 2.03 -32.00
C LYS A 350 23.20 1.82 -30.72
N ARG A 351 23.74 1.04 -29.80
CA ARG A 351 23.04 0.54 -28.63
C ARG A 351 23.92 0.69 -27.39
N ALA A 352 23.35 1.23 -26.32
CA ALA A 352 23.96 1.27 -24.99
C ALA A 352 22.92 1.06 -23.88
N TRP A 353 23.34 0.42 -22.80
CA TRP A 353 22.49 0.03 -21.66
C TRP A 353 23.13 0.45 -20.34
N ALA A 354 22.39 1.12 -19.46
CA ALA A 354 22.80 1.30 -18.06
C ALA A 354 21.65 1.06 -17.08
N THR A 355 21.93 0.33 -16.01
CA THR A 355 20.99 0.11 -14.89
C THR A 355 21.32 1.08 -13.76
N ALA A 356 20.29 1.70 -13.17
CA ALA A 356 20.41 2.66 -12.09
C ALA A 356 20.67 1.96 -10.75
N LEU A 357 21.96 1.74 -10.47
CA LEU A 357 22.44 1.13 -9.22
C LEU A 357 22.03 1.94 -7.98
N ARG A 358 22.07 1.30 -6.81
CA ARG A 358 21.64 1.87 -5.52
C ARG A 358 22.79 1.79 -4.50
N PRO A 359 23.23 2.90 -3.86
CA PRO A 359 22.75 4.27 -4.04
C PRO A 359 23.00 4.82 -5.46
N PHE A 360 22.14 5.75 -5.89
CA PHE A 360 22.21 6.29 -7.26
C PHE A 360 23.42 7.21 -7.44
N ASN A 361 24.27 6.89 -8.41
CA ASN A 361 25.39 7.72 -8.82
C ASN A 361 25.29 8.02 -10.34
N PRO A 362 25.04 9.27 -10.74
CA PRO A 362 24.90 9.61 -12.16
C PRO A 362 26.24 9.51 -12.92
N GLU A 363 27.39 9.69 -12.26
CA GLU A 363 28.70 9.56 -12.90
C GLU A 363 28.95 8.11 -13.35
N VAL A 364 28.66 7.13 -12.48
CA VAL A 364 28.79 5.69 -12.80
C VAL A 364 27.87 5.30 -13.95
N LEU A 365 26.62 5.78 -13.94
CA LEU A 365 25.64 5.51 -15.00
C LEU A 365 26.09 6.11 -16.34
N LEU A 366 26.46 7.39 -16.37
CA LEU A 366 26.86 8.09 -17.60
C LEU A 366 28.21 7.55 -18.13
N ARG A 367 29.17 7.23 -17.27
CA ARG A 367 30.44 6.59 -17.65
C ARG A 367 30.21 5.23 -18.33
N ASN A 368 29.26 4.44 -17.83
CA ASN A 368 28.91 3.14 -18.44
C ASN A 368 28.32 3.30 -19.85
N LEU A 369 27.38 4.24 -20.05
CA LEU A 369 26.84 4.57 -21.38
C LEU A 369 27.93 5.07 -22.34
N ALA A 370 28.81 5.97 -21.87
CA ALA A 370 29.88 6.54 -22.69
C ALA A 370 30.85 5.46 -23.19
N LEU A 371 31.26 4.52 -22.34
CA LEU A 371 32.12 3.39 -22.72
C LEU A 371 31.49 2.50 -23.80
N GLN A 372 30.19 2.17 -23.69
CA GLN A 372 29.51 1.34 -24.69
C GLN A 372 29.35 2.06 -26.05
N LEU A 373 29.05 3.36 -26.02
CA LEU A 373 28.93 4.16 -27.25
C LEU A 373 30.28 4.43 -27.91
N GLN A 374 31.37 4.55 -27.14
CA GLN A 374 32.72 4.70 -27.67
C GLN A 374 33.25 3.38 -28.26
N ASN A 375 33.06 2.24 -27.58
CA ASN A 375 33.47 0.92 -28.07
C ASN A 375 32.74 0.45 -29.35
N THR A 376 31.63 1.11 -29.73
CA THR A 376 30.95 0.91 -31.01
C THR A 376 31.38 1.91 -32.10
N ILE A 377 32.43 2.70 -31.87
CA ILE A 377 33.17 3.43 -32.92
C ILE A 377 34.39 2.58 -33.29
N GLN A 378 34.33 1.88 -34.43
CA GLN A 378 35.56 1.62 -35.17
C GLN A 378 36.02 2.95 -35.76
N GLU A 379 37.17 3.46 -35.32
CA GLU A 379 37.81 4.61 -35.95
C GLU A 379 38.50 4.10 -37.23
N ASP A 380 38.10 4.66 -38.38
CA ASP A 380 38.61 4.27 -39.69
C ASP A 380 40.08 4.70 -39.81
N PRO A 381 41.06 3.78 -40.00
CA PRO A 381 42.49 4.11 -39.90
C PRO A 381 42.98 5.17 -40.90
N ALA A 382 42.24 5.45 -41.97
CA ALA A 382 42.64 6.35 -43.05
C ALA A 382 42.23 7.83 -42.84
N GLY A 383 41.42 8.17 -41.82
CA GLY A 383 40.71 9.46 -41.71
C GLY A 383 41.34 10.55 -40.83
N ALA A 384 42.65 10.52 -40.56
CA ALA A 384 43.26 11.32 -39.49
C ALA A 384 43.65 12.78 -39.87
N THR A 385 42.67 13.67 -40.06
CA THR A 385 42.90 15.14 -40.16
C THR A 385 42.42 15.92 -38.93
N SER A 386 43.35 16.07 -37.98
CA SER A 386 43.47 17.21 -37.03
C SER A 386 42.22 17.71 -36.27
N THR A 387 42.14 17.33 -34.99
CA THR A 387 42.00 18.34 -33.91
C THR A 387 42.68 17.82 -32.65
N GLY A 388 43.73 18.52 -32.20
CA GLY A 388 44.67 18.03 -31.19
C GLY A 388 44.22 18.20 -29.74
N LEU A 389 43.09 17.62 -29.35
CA LEU A 389 42.82 17.37 -27.93
C LEU A 389 43.33 15.97 -27.56
N GLN A 390 44.09 15.88 -26.46
CA GLN A 390 44.34 14.59 -25.83
C GLN A 390 43.00 14.00 -25.38
N LYS A 391 42.60 12.83 -25.92
CA LYS A 391 41.46 12.05 -25.41
C LYS A 391 41.74 11.66 -23.96
N LYS A 392 41.27 12.48 -23.02
CA LYS A 392 41.24 12.16 -21.59
C LYS A 392 40.48 10.84 -21.45
N SER A 393 41.02 9.83 -20.76
CA SER A 393 40.34 8.54 -20.64
C SER A 393 38.99 8.72 -19.94
N ILE A 394 37.94 8.06 -20.45
CA ILE A 394 36.58 8.09 -19.86
C ILE A 394 36.59 7.62 -18.39
N THR A 395 37.57 6.79 -18.00
CA THR A 395 37.79 6.38 -16.60
C THR A 395 38.25 7.51 -15.67
N VAL A 396 38.67 8.66 -16.20
CA VAL A 396 39.21 9.83 -15.46
C VAL A 396 38.49 11.13 -15.86
N MET A 397 37.35 11.03 -16.56
CA MET A 397 36.45 12.16 -16.83
C MET A 397 35.54 12.41 -15.62
N ASN A 398 35.41 13.65 -15.17
CA ASN A 398 34.42 14.04 -14.16
C ASN A 398 33.00 14.06 -14.75
N LEU A 399 31.98 14.23 -13.90
CA LEU A 399 30.57 14.26 -14.32
C LEU A 399 30.28 15.22 -15.49
N GLN A 400 30.82 16.45 -15.51
CA GLN A 400 30.55 17.42 -16.58
C GLN A 400 31.26 17.05 -17.89
N GLU A 401 32.50 16.54 -17.81
CA GLU A 401 33.24 16.01 -18.96
C GLU A 401 32.50 14.82 -19.59
N LEU A 402 31.92 13.93 -18.77
CA LEU A 402 31.07 12.82 -19.22
C LEU A 402 29.78 13.31 -19.89
N LYS A 403 29.13 14.38 -19.40
CA LYS A 403 27.95 14.97 -20.06
C LYS A 403 28.29 15.46 -21.47
N GLN A 404 29.43 16.12 -21.63
CA GLN A 404 29.89 16.66 -22.91
C GLN A 404 30.29 15.55 -23.90
N GLU A 405 31.05 14.54 -23.46
CA GLU A 405 31.44 13.40 -24.31
C GLU A 405 30.21 12.57 -24.73
N LEU A 406 29.22 12.36 -23.84
CA LEU A 406 27.96 11.71 -24.23
C LEU A 406 27.18 12.51 -25.28
N ALA A 407 27.03 13.82 -25.09
CA ALA A 407 26.37 14.68 -26.06
C ALA A 407 27.05 14.62 -27.44
N ARG A 408 28.39 14.51 -27.48
CA ARG A 408 29.21 14.34 -28.69
C ARG A 408 29.12 12.93 -29.30
N LEU A 409 29.02 11.88 -28.49
CA LEU A 409 28.89 10.50 -28.97
C LEU A 409 27.51 10.22 -29.61
N LEU A 410 26.46 10.87 -29.10
CA LEU A 410 25.08 10.67 -29.55
C LEU A 410 24.76 11.34 -30.89
N THR A 411 25.38 12.47 -31.23
CA THR A 411 25.12 13.19 -32.50
C THR A 411 25.64 12.49 -33.75
N VAL A 412 26.54 11.51 -33.62
CA VAL A 412 27.29 10.94 -34.76
C VAL A 412 26.52 9.83 -35.49
N LYS A 413 25.65 9.06 -34.80
CA LYS A 413 24.83 7.99 -35.40
C LYS A 413 23.53 7.79 -34.60
N LYS A 414 22.52 7.20 -35.26
CA LYS A 414 21.25 6.77 -34.62
C LYS A 414 21.51 5.89 -33.40
N CYS A 415 21.14 6.38 -32.22
CA CYS A 415 21.37 5.71 -30.93
C CYS A 415 20.06 5.32 -30.24
N LEU A 416 20.03 4.07 -29.77
CA LEU A 416 19.03 3.50 -28.87
C LEU A 416 19.67 3.33 -27.48
N ILE A 417 19.18 4.10 -26.52
CA ILE A 417 19.68 4.08 -25.13
C ILE A 417 18.66 3.38 -24.23
N VAL A 418 19.12 2.46 -23.37
CA VAL A 418 18.29 1.86 -22.31
C VAL A 418 18.75 2.34 -20.94
N LEU A 419 17.81 2.88 -20.17
CA LEU A 419 17.94 3.18 -18.75
C LEU A 419 17.04 2.22 -17.96
N ASP A 420 17.60 1.46 -17.03
CA ASP A 420 16.90 0.35 -16.36
C ASP A 420 16.82 0.54 -14.84
N ASP A 421 15.63 0.29 -14.25
CA ASP A 421 15.22 0.51 -12.85
C ASP A 421 15.41 1.96 -12.31
N ILE A 422 15.01 2.97 -13.10
CA ILE A 422 14.90 4.37 -12.65
C ILE A 422 13.79 4.49 -11.59
N SER A 423 14.08 5.09 -10.43
CA SER A 423 13.20 5.11 -9.25
C SER A 423 12.76 6.50 -8.77
N SER A 424 13.13 7.57 -9.48
CA SER A 424 12.60 8.91 -9.21
C SER A 424 12.66 9.81 -10.44
N THR A 425 11.84 10.86 -10.45
CA THR A 425 11.88 11.92 -11.48
C THR A 425 13.19 12.73 -11.41
N PHE A 426 13.79 12.85 -10.23
CA PHE A 426 15.08 13.50 -10.01
C PHE A 426 16.24 12.77 -10.71
N GLU A 427 16.30 11.43 -10.60
CA GLU A 427 17.27 10.61 -11.36
C GLU A 427 17.19 10.85 -12.86
N TRP A 428 15.96 10.96 -13.39
CA TRP A 428 15.73 11.24 -14.80
C TRP A 428 16.22 12.63 -15.19
N GLU A 429 15.85 13.70 -14.46
CA GLU A 429 16.30 15.06 -14.79
C GLU A 429 17.83 15.22 -14.77
N LEU A 430 18.53 14.52 -13.87
CA LEU A 430 20.00 14.53 -13.81
C LEU A 430 20.67 13.99 -15.09
N VAL A 431 20.08 12.97 -15.74
CA VAL A 431 20.65 12.29 -16.92
C VAL A 431 20.04 12.75 -18.25
N LYS A 432 18.76 13.10 -18.28
CA LYS A 432 17.94 13.52 -19.43
C LYS A 432 18.65 14.53 -20.34
N GLN A 433 19.22 15.59 -19.76
CA GLN A 433 19.95 16.65 -20.48
C GLN A 433 21.14 16.12 -21.31
N CYS A 434 21.76 15.03 -20.86
CA CYS A 434 22.90 14.39 -21.52
C CYS A 434 22.46 13.49 -22.70
N LEU A 435 21.15 13.23 -22.81
CA LEU A 435 20.52 12.30 -23.74
C LEU A 435 19.55 13.00 -24.69
N ASP A 436 19.51 14.34 -24.72
CA ASP A 436 18.64 15.10 -25.63
C ASP A 436 18.99 14.85 -27.12
N ASN A 437 20.25 14.48 -27.42
CA ASN A 437 20.73 14.10 -28.76
C ASN A 437 20.43 12.63 -29.15
N ALA A 438 19.78 11.82 -28.30
CA ALA A 438 19.43 10.44 -28.63
C ALA A 438 18.08 10.37 -29.36
N GLU A 439 18.00 9.69 -30.51
CA GLU A 439 16.73 9.51 -31.25
C GLU A 439 15.70 8.65 -30.49
N ARG A 440 16.18 7.62 -29.76
CA ARG A 440 15.34 6.64 -29.04
C ARG A 440 15.90 6.34 -27.65
N ILE A 441 15.06 6.48 -26.64
CA ILE A 441 15.36 6.08 -25.26
C ILE A 441 14.27 5.11 -24.79
N ILE A 442 14.67 4.00 -24.15
CA ILE A 442 13.77 3.13 -23.39
C ILE A 442 14.10 3.32 -21.89
N VAL A 443 13.08 3.58 -21.09
CA VAL A 443 13.20 3.63 -19.62
C VAL A 443 12.44 2.46 -19.02
N THR A 444 13.05 1.70 -18.11
CA THR A 444 12.32 0.78 -17.22
C THR A 444 12.18 1.40 -15.83
N THR A 445 11.00 1.28 -15.24
CA THR A 445 10.71 1.80 -13.89
C THR A 445 9.64 0.95 -13.21
N ARG A 446 9.48 1.13 -11.90
CA ARG A 446 8.42 0.48 -11.12
C ARG A 446 7.13 1.30 -11.09
N GLU A 447 7.24 2.62 -11.25
CA GLU A 447 6.14 3.54 -10.96
C GLU A 447 5.53 4.17 -12.21
N LYS A 448 4.20 4.23 -12.24
CA LYS A 448 3.43 4.81 -13.35
C LYS A 448 3.72 6.30 -13.54
N ASN A 449 3.90 7.04 -12.45
CA ASN A 449 4.14 8.49 -12.49
C ASN A 449 5.52 8.84 -13.04
N ILE A 450 6.56 8.06 -12.70
CA ILE A 450 7.90 8.19 -13.30
C ILE A 450 7.82 7.90 -14.80
N ALA A 451 7.14 6.83 -15.20
CA ALA A 451 6.97 6.49 -16.62
C ALA A 451 6.26 7.60 -17.42
N LYS A 452 5.21 8.22 -16.86
CA LYS A 452 4.54 9.36 -17.49
C LYS A 452 5.45 10.59 -17.59
N TYR A 453 6.20 10.88 -16.53
CA TYR A 453 7.14 12.01 -16.50
C TYR A 453 8.31 11.84 -17.50
N CYS A 454 8.80 10.61 -17.68
CA CYS A 454 9.82 10.27 -18.68
C CYS A 454 9.30 10.36 -20.12
N SER A 455 8.13 9.75 -20.39
CA SER A 455 7.58 9.64 -21.76
C SER A 455 6.84 10.89 -22.26
N ARG A 456 6.31 11.74 -21.38
CA ARG A 456 5.44 12.92 -21.64
C ARG A 456 4.09 12.61 -22.28
N GLU A 457 4.03 11.66 -23.21
CA GLU A 457 2.84 11.22 -23.94
C GLU A 457 2.44 9.81 -23.48
N ASP A 458 1.16 9.61 -23.17
CA ASP A 458 0.65 8.30 -22.73
C ASP A 458 0.81 7.20 -23.81
N MET A 459 0.83 7.58 -25.10
CA MET A 459 1.08 6.68 -26.24
C MET A 459 2.48 6.04 -26.25
N ASN A 460 3.45 6.63 -25.53
CA ASN A 460 4.81 6.09 -25.40
C ASN A 460 5.02 5.31 -24.08
N MET A 461 3.96 5.11 -23.27
CA MET A 461 4.02 4.31 -22.05
C MET A 461 3.54 2.87 -22.30
N TYR A 462 4.22 1.90 -21.70
CA TYR A 462 3.81 0.50 -21.75
C TYR A 462 3.70 -0.12 -20.35
N SER A 463 2.48 -0.45 -19.93
CA SER A 463 2.21 -1.12 -18.66
C SER A 463 2.34 -2.63 -18.84
N LEU A 464 3.40 -3.23 -18.27
CA LEU A 464 3.64 -4.65 -18.39
C LEU A 464 2.72 -5.44 -17.46
N GLN A 465 1.91 -6.34 -18.00
CA GLN A 465 0.97 -7.16 -17.23
C GLN A 465 1.61 -8.45 -16.70
N VAL A 466 0.99 -9.07 -15.69
CA VAL A 466 1.30 -10.43 -15.23
C VAL A 466 1.09 -11.46 -16.35
N LEU A 467 1.69 -12.66 -16.24
CA LEU A 467 1.47 -13.72 -17.21
C LEU A 467 0.06 -14.31 -17.06
N LYS A 468 -0.61 -14.56 -18.19
CA LYS A 468 -1.82 -15.38 -18.24
C LYS A 468 -1.52 -16.81 -17.78
N TYR A 469 -2.52 -17.47 -17.19
CA TYR A 469 -2.40 -18.80 -16.59
C TYR A 469 -1.64 -19.81 -17.47
N ASP A 470 -1.99 -19.93 -18.76
CA ASP A 470 -1.37 -20.91 -19.65
C ASP A 470 0.13 -20.69 -19.83
N VAL A 471 0.55 -19.43 -19.99
CA VAL A 471 1.96 -19.02 -20.16
C VAL A 471 2.72 -19.12 -18.84
N ALA A 472 2.06 -18.82 -17.73
CA ALA A 472 2.59 -19.00 -16.39
C ALA A 472 2.87 -20.50 -16.10
N LEU A 473 1.95 -21.38 -16.51
CA LEU A 473 2.08 -22.83 -16.41
C LEU A 473 3.19 -23.38 -17.33
N ASP A 474 3.34 -22.86 -18.55
CA ASP A 474 4.47 -23.21 -19.42
C ASP A 474 5.82 -22.83 -18.76
N LEU A 475 5.94 -21.61 -18.24
CA LEU A 475 7.16 -21.16 -17.54
C LEU A 475 7.46 -22.02 -16.31
N PHE A 476 6.44 -22.37 -15.53
CA PHE A 476 6.59 -23.22 -14.34
C PHE A 476 7.09 -24.62 -14.71
N ILE A 477 6.40 -25.31 -15.64
CA ILE A 477 6.78 -26.66 -16.08
C ILE A 477 8.19 -26.66 -16.68
N LYS A 478 8.52 -25.69 -17.54
CA LYS A 478 9.88 -25.57 -18.10
C LYS A 478 10.94 -25.38 -17.02
N LYS A 479 10.69 -24.62 -15.96
CA LYS A 479 11.66 -24.41 -14.87
C LYS A 479 11.79 -25.62 -13.92
N VAL A 480 10.69 -26.33 -13.62
CA VAL A 480 10.70 -27.55 -12.78
C VAL A 480 11.32 -28.76 -13.50
N PHE A 481 11.01 -28.95 -14.79
CA PHE A 481 11.40 -30.13 -15.57
C PHE A 481 12.56 -29.88 -16.55
N LYS A 482 13.05 -28.63 -16.66
CA LYS A 482 14.16 -28.24 -17.58
C LYS A 482 13.88 -28.65 -19.02
N ASP A 483 12.68 -28.31 -19.51
CA ASP A 483 12.14 -28.63 -20.84
C ASP A 483 11.98 -30.14 -21.17
N ASN A 484 12.11 -31.07 -20.20
CA ASN A 484 12.03 -32.52 -20.43
C ASN A 484 10.62 -33.15 -20.36
N MET A 485 9.53 -32.37 -20.23
CA MET A 485 8.15 -32.91 -20.18
C MET A 485 7.15 -31.97 -20.86
N VAL A 486 6.06 -32.53 -21.41
CA VAL A 486 4.95 -31.78 -22.02
C VAL A 486 3.82 -31.58 -21.01
N LYS A 487 3.04 -30.49 -21.16
CA LYS A 487 1.89 -30.13 -20.29
C LYS A 487 0.93 -31.28 -19.98
N ASN A 488 0.70 -32.18 -20.93
CA ASN A 488 -0.29 -33.25 -20.85
C ASN A 488 0.18 -34.45 -20.03
N ASP A 489 1.48 -34.56 -19.75
CA ASP A 489 2.09 -35.71 -19.06
C ASP A 489 2.07 -35.56 -17.53
N LEU A 490 1.58 -34.43 -17.03
CA LEU A 490 1.61 -34.08 -15.61
C LEU A 490 0.41 -34.71 -14.87
N ALA A 491 0.70 -35.55 -13.87
CA ALA A 491 -0.34 -36.23 -13.08
C ALA A 491 -1.36 -35.24 -12.47
N PRO A 492 -2.68 -35.53 -12.47
CA PRO A 492 -3.71 -34.56 -12.06
C PRO A 492 -3.51 -33.95 -10.66
N ALA A 493 -3.05 -34.75 -9.69
CA ALA A 493 -2.76 -34.27 -8.34
C ALA A 493 -1.57 -33.28 -8.28
N MET A 494 -0.63 -33.37 -9.22
CA MET A 494 0.45 -32.38 -9.37
C MET A 494 -0.02 -31.15 -10.15
N MET A 495 -0.89 -31.33 -11.15
CA MET A 495 -1.47 -30.21 -11.92
C MET A 495 -2.29 -29.28 -11.01
N GLU A 496 -3.08 -29.81 -10.08
CA GLU A 496 -3.81 -28.99 -9.10
C GLU A 496 -2.85 -28.27 -8.13
N GLN A 497 -1.77 -28.91 -7.69
CA GLN A 497 -0.77 -28.22 -6.86
C GLN A 497 -0.01 -27.15 -7.64
N ALA A 498 0.26 -27.34 -8.93
CA ALA A 498 0.78 -26.28 -9.80
C ALA A 498 -0.21 -25.13 -9.96
N ARG A 499 -1.51 -25.41 -10.12
CA ARG A 499 -2.57 -24.39 -10.18
C ARG A 499 -2.55 -23.50 -8.93
N ILE A 500 -2.44 -24.10 -7.75
CA ILE A 500 -2.31 -23.38 -6.47
C ILE A 500 -1.02 -22.56 -6.41
N THR A 501 0.13 -23.13 -6.78
CA THR A 501 1.41 -22.41 -6.80
C THR A 501 1.38 -21.22 -7.76
N LEU A 502 0.75 -21.36 -8.92
CA LEU A 502 0.58 -20.30 -9.93
C LEU A 502 -0.37 -19.19 -9.48
N GLN A 503 -1.44 -19.55 -8.74
CA GLN A 503 -2.34 -18.60 -8.09
C GLN A 503 -1.56 -17.72 -7.11
N LYS A 504 -0.86 -18.32 -6.13
CA LYS A 504 -0.01 -17.58 -5.17
C LYS A 504 1.12 -16.79 -5.83
N CYS A 505 1.62 -17.24 -6.97
CA CYS A 505 2.58 -16.47 -7.77
C CYS A 505 1.97 -15.22 -8.45
N GLY A 506 0.65 -15.08 -8.51
CA GLY A 506 -0.05 -13.97 -9.19
C GLY A 506 0.33 -13.79 -10.67
N GLY A 507 0.80 -14.85 -11.35
CA GLY A 507 1.34 -14.74 -12.71
C GLY A 507 2.71 -14.02 -12.81
N LEU A 508 3.41 -13.77 -11.69
CA LEU A 508 4.68 -13.05 -11.64
C LEU A 508 5.86 -13.92 -12.11
N PRO A 509 6.53 -13.62 -13.26
CA PRO A 509 7.58 -14.47 -13.83
C PRO A 509 8.72 -14.81 -12.87
N LEU A 510 9.15 -13.85 -12.04
CA LEU A 510 10.21 -14.05 -11.05
C LEU A 510 9.81 -15.08 -9.98
N ALA A 511 8.59 -15.00 -9.44
CA ALA A 511 8.11 -15.95 -8.44
C ALA A 511 8.00 -17.35 -9.05
N ILE A 512 7.35 -17.46 -10.21
CA ILE A 512 7.18 -18.71 -10.96
C ILE A 512 8.54 -19.37 -11.26
N ALA A 513 9.50 -18.60 -11.78
CA ALA A 513 10.79 -19.13 -12.18
C ALA A 513 11.69 -19.53 -11.00
N THR A 514 11.57 -18.83 -9.86
CA THR A 514 12.38 -19.12 -8.66
C THR A 514 11.79 -20.30 -7.88
N ILE A 515 10.46 -20.34 -7.67
CA ILE A 515 9.78 -21.47 -7.03
C ILE A 515 9.85 -22.72 -7.91
N GLY A 516 9.66 -22.58 -9.23
CA GLY A 516 9.87 -23.67 -10.18
C GLY A 516 11.32 -24.18 -10.20
N GLY A 517 12.30 -23.28 -10.08
CA GLY A 517 13.72 -23.64 -9.94
C GLY A 517 14.02 -24.41 -8.65
N PHE A 518 13.49 -23.96 -7.52
CA PHE A 518 13.58 -24.64 -6.23
C PHE A 518 12.93 -26.03 -6.28
N LEU A 519 11.70 -26.15 -6.80
CA LEU A 519 11.01 -27.42 -6.97
C LEU A 519 11.68 -28.36 -7.98
N ALA A 520 12.52 -27.85 -8.91
CA ALA A 520 13.36 -28.69 -9.76
C ALA A 520 14.39 -29.51 -8.96
N THR A 521 14.82 -29.03 -7.79
CA THR A 521 15.74 -29.72 -6.87
C THR A 521 15.06 -30.78 -6.00
N LYS A 522 13.74 -30.69 -5.82
CA LYS A 522 12.93 -31.53 -4.92
C LYS A 522 12.41 -32.79 -5.65
N PRO A 523 11.95 -33.81 -4.90
CA PRO A 523 11.18 -34.92 -5.46
C PRO A 523 9.92 -34.41 -6.17
N LYS A 524 9.71 -34.88 -7.41
CA LYS A 524 8.63 -34.42 -8.29
C LYS A 524 7.33 -35.13 -7.95
N THR A 525 6.74 -34.75 -6.81
CA THR A 525 5.52 -35.35 -6.25
C THR A 525 4.53 -34.29 -5.79
N ALA A 526 3.23 -34.62 -5.83
CA ALA A 526 2.17 -33.72 -5.34
C ALA A 526 2.29 -33.41 -3.84
N ILE A 527 2.94 -34.28 -3.04
CA ILE A 527 3.09 -34.09 -1.59
C ILE A 527 4.12 -32.99 -1.30
N GLU A 528 5.28 -32.99 -1.97
CA GLU A 528 6.30 -31.95 -1.80
C GLU A 528 5.81 -30.59 -2.33
N TRP A 529 5.03 -30.57 -3.42
CA TRP A 529 4.44 -29.34 -3.93
C TRP A 529 3.36 -28.80 -2.99
N ARG A 530 2.57 -29.68 -2.34
CA ARG A 530 1.60 -29.28 -1.32
C ARG A 530 2.29 -28.65 -0.11
N LYS A 531 3.34 -29.28 0.45
CA LYS A 531 4.15 -28.70 1.53
C LYS A 531 4.67 -27.31 1.16
N MET A 532 5.16 -27.14 -0.07
CA MET A 532 5.63 -25.84 -0.56
C MET A 532 4.50 -24.79 -0.65
N ASN A 533 3.29 -25.19 -1.05
CA ASN A 533 2.11 -24.31 -1.09
C ASN A 533 1.58 -23.95 0.30
N GLU A 534 1.66 -24.88 1.25
CA GLU A 534 1.25 -24.73 2.65
C GLU A 534 2.26 -23.87 3.45
N CYS A 535 3.56 -24.05 3.22
CA CYS A 535 4.65 -23.42 3.98
C CYS A 535 5.36 -22.27 3.24
N ILE A 536 4.77 -21.72 2.16
CA ILE A 536 5.42 -20.73 1.28
C ILE A 536 6.02 -19.54 2.03
N SER A 537 5.31 -19.04 3.06
CA SER A 537 5.73 -17.92 3.91
C SER A 537 7.05 -18.24 4.62
N THR A 538 7.11 -19.35 5.36
CA THR A 538 8.32 -19.81 6.06
C THR A 538 9.46 -20.18 5.12
N GLU A 539 9.13 -20.79 3.97
CA GLU A 539 10.13 -21.15 2.96
C GLU A 539 10.79 -19.89 2.34
N LEU A 540 10.05 -18.79 2.18
CA LEU A 540 10.56 -17.47 1.74
C LEU A 540 11.45 -16.77 2.78
N GLU A 541 11.35 -17.13 4.07
CA GLU A 541 12.21 -16.57 5.13
C GLU A 541 13.50 -17.39 5.30
N ILE A 542 13.41 -18.72 5.21
CA ILE A 542 14.50 -19.64 5.55
C ILE A 542 15.39 -19.98 4.34
N ASN A 543 14.85 -20.13 3.13
CA ASN A 543 15.62 -20.64 1.98
C ASN A 543 16.42 -19.55 1.25
N PRO A 544 17.76 -19.68 1.12
CA PRO A 544 18.58 -18.72 0.37
C PRO A 544 18.21 -18.56 -1.11
N GLU A 545 17.64 -19.59 -1.75
CA GLU A 545 17.20 -19.50 -3.15
C GLU A 545 15.97 -18.60 -3.31
N LEU A 546 14.98 -18.78 -2.43
CA LEU A 546 13.71 -18.03 -2.42
C LEU A 546 13.87 -16.61 -1.86
N MET A 547 14.90 -16.36 -1.04
CA MET A 547 15.29 -15.03 -0.53
C MET A 547 15.48 -13.99 -1.64
N THR A 548 15.80 -14.41 -2.87
CA THR A 548 15.85 -13.55 -4.06
C THR A 548 14.52 -12.82 -4.31
N ILE A 549 13.39 -13.51 -4.16
CA ILE A 549 12.05 -12.91 -4.28
C ILE A 549 11.83 -11.95 -3.12
N LYS A 550 12.09 -12.40 -1.86
CA LYS A 550 11.91 -11.58 -0.66
C LYS A 550 12.69 -10.27 -0.78
N SER A 551 13.97 -10.29 -1.21
CA SER A 551 14.77 -9.08 -1.39
C SER A 551 14.27 -8.13 -2.48
N ILE A 552 13.86 -8.65 -3.65
CA ILE A 552 13.40 -7.81 -4.78
C ILE A 552 12.07 -7.12 -4.46
N LEU A 553 11.16 -7.81 -3.77
CA LEU A 553 9.87 -7.27 -3.37
C LEU A 553 9.97 -6.39 -2.10
N MET A 554 10.80 -6.78 -1.12
CA MET A 554 11.09 -5.96 0.07
C MET A 554 11.65 -4.59 -0.30
N SER A 555 12.51 -4.51 -1.33
CA SER A 555 13.04 -3.22 -1.78
C SER A 555 11.96 -2.22 -2.25
N SER A 556 10.74 -2.69 -2.56
CA SER A 556 9.59 -1.84 -2.88
C SER A 556 8.88 -1.34 -1.61
N TYR A 557 8.87 -2.11 -0.52
CA TYR A 557 8.46 -1.65 0.81
C TYR A 557 9.51 -0.71 1.44
N ASP A 558 10.80 -1.00 1.27
CA ASP A 558 11.89 -0.17 1.77
C ASP A 558 11.82 1.26 1.20
N GLY A 559 11.49 1.37 -0.10
CA GLY A 559 11.26 2.62 -0.82
C GLY A 559 9.93 3.35 -0.54
N LEU A 560 9.03 2.81 0.29
CA LEU A 560 7.84 3.55 0.73
C LEU A 560 8.22 4.70 1.66
N PRO A 561 7.59 5.88 1.54
CA PRO A 561 7.67 6.94 2.55
C PRO A 561 7.23 6.42 3.92
N TYR A 562 7.87 6.88 5.01
CA TYR A 562 7.59 6.41 6.37
C TYR A 562 6.09 6.46 6.74
N HIS A 563 5.41 7.55 6.39
CA HIS A 563 3.97 7.72 6.66
C HIS A 563 3.07 6.71 5.93
N LEU A 564 3.54 6.14 4.82
CA LEU A 564 2.84 5.10 4.06
C LEU A 564 3.09 3.69 4.62
N LYS A 565 4.23 3.45 5.31
CA LYS A 565 4.60 2.10 5.76
C LYS A 565 3.55 1.49 6.69
N SER A 566 3.09 2.21 7.72
CA SER A 566 2.06 1.68 8.63
C SER A 566 0.68 1.51 7.95
N ALA A 567 0.32 2.38 7.01
CA ALA A 567 -0.92 2.27 6.24
C ALA A 567 -0.91 1.05 5.29
N PHE A 568 0.25 0.78 4.68
CA PHE A 568 0.50 -0.42 3.87
C PHE A 568 0.54 -1.70 4.73
N LEU A 569 1.29 -1.73 5.84
CA LEU A 569 1.38 -2.90 6.70
C LEU A 569 0.03 -3.28 7.33
N TYR A 570 -0.86 -2.31 7.53
CA TYR A 570 -2.24 -2.55 7.95
C TYR A 570 -3.04 -3.38 6.93
N LEU A 571 -2.62 -3.51 5.67
CA LEU A 571 -3.29 -4.37 4.68
C LEU A 571 -3.06 -5.87 4.93
N SER A 572 -2.05 -6.25 5.73
CA SER A 572 -1.80 -7.66 6.11
C SER A 572 -2.94 -8.30 6.90
N ILE A 573 -3.85 -7.50 7.49
CA ILE A 573 -5.00 -7.99 8.23
C ILE A 573 -6.02 -8.74 7.36
N PHE A 574 -6.01 -8.54 6.04
CA PHE A 574 -7.00 -9.14 5.15
C PHE A 574 -6.53 -10.53 4.66
N PRO A 575 -7.45 -11.50 4.47
CA PRO A 575 -7.10 -12.83 3.95
C PRO A 575 -6.56 -12.80 2.52
N GLU A 576 -6.01 -13.93 2.07
CA GLU A 576 -5.53 -14.15 0.68
C GLU A 576 -6.68 -13.91 -0.32
N ASP A 577 -6.37 -13.41 -1.53
CA ASP A 577 -7.35 -12.97 -2.56
C ASP A 577 -8.41 -11.90 -2.14
N HIS A 578 -8.46 -11.45 -0.88
CA HIS A 578 -9.59 -10.68 -0.35
C HIS A 578 -9.80 -9.31 -1.00
N ARG A 579 -11.04 -9.06 -1.47
CA ARG A 579 -11.42 -7.83 -2.20
C ARG A 579 -11.72 -6.65 -1.24
N ILE A 580 -10.67 -5.96 -0.81
CA ILE A 580 -10.72 -4.81 0.09
C ILE A 580 -11.47 -3.64 -0.55
N ARG A 581 -12.63 -3.28 0.00
CA ARG A 581 -13.49 -2.19 -0.50
C ARG A 581 -12.95 -0.83 -0.06
N TRP A 582 -12.84 0.17 -0.96
CA TRP A 582 -12.17 1.44 -0.62
C TRP A 582 -12.70 2.13 0.65
N GLY A 583 -14.02 2.37 0.70
CA GLY A 583 -14.66 3.02 1.85
C GLY A 583 -14.70 2.19 3.15
N HIS A 584 -14.18 0.96 3.14
CA HIS A 584 -13.95 0.13 4.34
C HIS A 584 -12.58 0.48 4.92
N LEU A 585 -11.54 0.27 4.10
CA LEU A 585 -10.14 0.58 4.40
C LEU A 585 -9.96 2.03 4.86
N MET A 586 -10.50 2.99 4.10
CA MET A 586 -10.43 4.43 4.37
C MET A 586 -10.88 4.78 5.80
N ARG A 587 -11.99 4.19 6.28
CA ARG A 587 -12.54 4.49 7.61
C ARG A 587 -11.74 3.84 8.72
N ARG A 588 -11.21 2.63 8.48
CA ARG A 588 -10.32 1.95 9.42
C ARG A 588 -8.98 2.70 9.58
N TRP A 589 -8.40 3.21 8.48
CA TRP A 589 -7.21 4.08 8.52
C TRP A 589 -7.43 5.40 9.28
N ILE A 590 -8.62 6.02 9.17
CA ILE A 590 -8.99 7.23 9.92
C ILE A 590 -9.23 6.91 11.41
N ALA A 591 -9.87 5.79 11.71
CA ALA A 591 -10.13 5.36 13.08
C ALA A 591 -8.85 4.98 13.85
N GLU A 592 -7.91 4.28 13.21
CA GLU A 592 -6.56 4.09 13.77
C GLU A 592 -5.78 5.40 13.88
N GLY A 593 -6.05 6.35 12.97
CA GLY A 593 -5.41 7.65 12.93
C GLY A 593 -4.06 7.63 12.21
N TYR A 594 -3.90 6.76 11.20
CA TYR A 594 -2.84 6.84 10.19
C TYR A 594 -3.06 8.04 9.26
N SER A 595 -4.32 8.33 8.96
CA SER A 595 -4.74 9.57 8.33
C SER A 595 -5.40 10.48 9.37
N ARG A 596 -5.13 11.79 9.25
CA ARG A 596 -5.64 12.88 10.09
C ARG A 596 -5.75 14.13 9.23
N ASP A 597 -6.54 15.10 9.68
CA ASP A 597 -6.59 16.40 9.02
C ASP A 597 -5.23 17.11 9.16
N ILE A 598 -4.74 17.66 8.05
CA ILE A 598 -3.50 18.43 7.94
C ILE A 598 -3.89 19.83 7.43
N HIS A 599 -3.05 20.84 7.64
CA HIS A 599 -3.35 22.20 7.21
C HIS A 599 -3.67 22.25 5.71
N GLY A 600 -4.91 22.58 5.35
CA GLY A 600 -5.41 22.60 3.98
C GLY A 600 -5.86 21.25 3.38
N MET A 601 -5.95 20.14 4.15
CA MET A 601 -6.44 18.86 3.64
C MET A 601 -7.11 17.97 4.70
N THR A 602 -8.24 17.35 4.33
CA THR A 602 -8.97 16.41 5.20
C THR A 602 -8.30 15.02 5.28
N ALA A 603 -8.61 14.27 6.34
CA ALA A 603 -8.19 12.89 6.50
C ALA A 603 -8.71 11.96 5.38
N VAL A 604 -9.84 12.30 4.74
CA VAL A 604 -10.39 11.53 3.60
C VAL A 604 -9.55 11.72 2.33
N GLU A 605 -9.13 12.95 2.05
CA GLU A 605 -8.25 13.28 0.91
C GLU A 605 -6.83 12.76 1.12
N LEU A 606 -6.31 12.81 2.34
CA LEU A 606 -5.01 12.22 2.69
C LEU A 606 -5.03 10.69 2.53
N CYS A 607 -6.09 10.02 2.99
CA CYS A 607 -6.33 8.60 2.71
C CYS A 607 -6.33 8.31 1.20
N HIS A 608 -7.02 9.14 0.40
CA HIS A 608 -7.04 8.99 -1.06
C HIS A 608 -5.65 9.10 -1.68
N ARG A 609 -4.83 10.09 -1.29
CA ARG A 609 -3.44 10.21 -1.77
C ARG A 609 -2.60 8.97 -1.43
N TYR A 610 -2.75 8.42 -0.23
CA TYR A 610 -2.04 7.19 0.18
C TYR A 610 -2.45 5.97 -0.66
N PHE A 611 -3.74 5.86 -1.00
CA PHE A 611 -4.26 4.78 -1.85
C PHE A 611 -3.76 4.90 -3.30
N ASP A 612 -3.83 6.10 -3.87
CA ASP A 612 -3.38 6.37 -5.24
C ASP A 612 -1.85 6.18 -5.38
N GLU A 613 -1.05 6.56 -4.37
CA GLU A 613 0.40 6.32 -4.38
C GLU A 613 0.75 4.82 -4.26
N LEU A 614 0.05 4.04 -3.43
CA LEU A 614 0.27 2.59 -3.35
C LEU A 614 -0.12 1.87 -4.66
N LEU A 615 -1.10 2.38 -5.40
CA LEU A 615 -1.45 1.92 -6.74
C LEU A 615 -0.38 2.27 -7.77
N ASP A 616 0.07 3.53 -7.83
CA ASP A 616 1.06 3.98 -8.83
C ASP A 616 2.45 3.35 -8.61
N ARG A 617 2.78 2.94 -7.37
CA ARG A 617 3.95 2.12 -7.02
C ARG A 617 3.77 0.62 -7.27
N SER A 618 2.59 0.17 -7.72
CA SER A 618 2.22 -1.24 -7.92
C SER A 618 2.32 -2.11 -6.65
N MET A 619 2.08 -1.52 -5.46
CA MET A 619 2.09 -2.23 -4.17
C MET A 619 0.71 -2.82 -3.82
N ILE A 620 -0.37 -2.24 -4.36
CA ILE A 620 -1.72 -2.83 -4.36
C ILE A 620 -2.24 -2.90 -5.80
N LEU A 621 -3.12 -3.88 -6.06
CA LEU A 621 -3.76 -4.07 -7.35
C LEU A 621 -5.16 -3.43 -7.35
N PRO A 622 -5.62 -2.86 -8.48
CA PRO A 622 -7.03 -2.49 -8.65
C PRO A 622 -7.89 -3.75 -8.71
N GLY A 623 -8.84 -3.89 -7.78
CA GLY A 623 -9.81 -4.99 -7.80
C GLY A 623 -10.87 -4.79 -8.88
N GLU A 624 -11.45 -5.89 -9.36
CA GLU A 624 -12.31 -5.92 -10.55
C GLU A 624 -13.50 -4.93 -10.49
N GLY A 625 -13.53 -3.97 -11.42
CA GLY A 625 -14.58 -2.95 -11.47
C GLY A 625 -14.10 -1.58 -11.01
N ILE A 626 -13.58 -0.83 -11.99
CA ILE A 626 -13.48 0.63 -11.92
C ILE A 626 -14.91 1.16 -11.71
N ASP A 627 -15.10 2.17 -10.84
CA ASP A 627 -16.29 3.02 -10.93
C ASP A 627 -16.14 3.84 -12.22
N GLN A 628 -16.60 3.26 -13.34
CA GLN A 628 -16.36 3.73 -14.72
C GLN A 628 -16.71 5.21 -14.94
N TYR A 629 -17.60 5.72 -14.09
CA TYR A 629 -18.04 7.12 -14.02
C TYR A 629 -17.06 8.04 -13.30
N LYS A 630 -16.57 7.66 -12.11
CA LYS A 630 -15.54 8.43 -11.40
C LYS A 630 -14.13 8.18 -11.96
N GLN A 631 -13.98 7.17 -12.83
CA GLN A 631 -12.71 6.54 -13.24
C GLN A 631 -11.80 6.19 -12.05
N LYS A 632 -12.42 5.91 -10.89
CA LYS A 632 -11.73 5.61 -9.63
C LYS A 632 -11.93 4.15 -9.24
N ILE A 633 -10.91 3.60 -8.61
CA ILE A 633 -10.85 2.20 -8.21
C ILE A 633 -11.71 2.01 -6.95
N SER A 634 -12.76 1.18 -7.06
CA SER A 634 -13.78 1.01 -6.02
C SER A 634 -13.35 0.07 -4.88
N SER A 635 -12.36 -0.78 -5.15
CA SER A 635 -11.78 -1.79 -4.27
C SER A 635 -10.36 -2.12 -4.75
N CYS A 636 -9.47 -2.52 -3.85
CA CYS A 636 -8.17 -3.07 -4.17
C CYS A 636 -8.04 -4.52 -3.71
N GLN A 637 -7.00 -5.20 -4.19
CA GLN A 637 -6.49 -6.46 -3.65
C GLN A 637 -4.99 -6.30 -3.41
N LEU A 638 -4.45 -7.03 -2.42
CA LEU A 638 -3.01 -7.12 -2.20
C LEU A 638 -2.50 -8.34 -2.96
N HIS A 639 -1.49 -8.19 -3.81
CA HIS A 639 -0.90 -9.34 -4.51
C HIS A 639 -0.23 -10.27 -3.50
N ASP A 640 -0.46 -11.59 -3.56
CA ASP A 640 -0.06 -12.55 -2.52
C ASP A 640 1.44 -12.48 -2.17
N MET A 641 2.34 -12.46 -3.16
CA MET A 641 3.78 -12.30 -2.93
C MET A 641 4.18 -10.97 -2.23
N ILE A 642 3.33 -9.94 -2.28
CA ILE A 642 3.45 -8.70 -1.50
C ILE A 642 2.74 -8.84 -0.14
N ARG A 643 1.63 -9.58 -0.05
CA ARG A 643 0.92 -9.93 1.19
C ARG A 643 1.83 -10.68 2.15
N GLU A 644 2.61 -11.66 1.69
CA GLU A 644 3.56 -12.40 2.52
C GLU A 644 4.63 -11.50 3.15
N ILE A 645 5.11 -10.49 2.40
CA ILE A 645 6.08 -9.51 2.90
C ILE A 645 5.40 -8.50 3.83
N CYS A 646 4.16 -8.13 3.55
CA CYS A 646 3.33 -7.28 4.41
C CYS A 646 3.08 -7.95 5.78
N ILE A 647 2.77 -9.24 5.80
CA ILE A 647 2.61 -10.06 7.02
C ILE A 647 3.95 -10.19 7.74
N SER A 648 5.02 -10.61 7.05
CA SER A 648 6.37 -10.75 7.61
C SER A 648 6.81 -9.45 8.31
N LYS A 649 6.69 -8.29 7.65
CA LYS A 649 7.03 -6.99 8.25
C LYS A 649 6.06 -6.52 9.34
N ALA A 650 4.76 -6.78 9.22
CA ALA A 650 3.81 -6.42 10.27
C ALA A 650 3.99 -7.28 11.54
N ARG A 651 4.50 -8.51 11.40
CA ARG A 651 4.95 -9.37 12.51
C ARG A 651 6.26 -8.86 13.11
N GLU A 652 7.27 -8.54 12.29
CA GLU A 652 8.54 -7.91 12.75
C GLU A 652 8.30 -6.62 13.56
N GLU A 653 7.34 -5.77 13.17
CA GLU A 653 6.99 -4.53 13.87
C GLU A 653 6.04 -4.72 15.08
N ASN A 654 5.60 -5.95 15.40
CA ASN A 654 4.49 -6.25 16.33
C ASN A 654 3.19 -5.44 16.02
N LEU A 655 3.02 -5.05 14.76
CA LEU A 655 1.92 -4.19 14.32
C LEU A 655 0.63 -4.99 14.12
N VAL A 656 0.72 -6.14 13.45
CA VAL A 656 -0.41 -7.05 13.19
C VAL A 656 -0.06 -8.45 13.68
N PHE A 657 -1.00 -9.09 14.36
CA PHE A 657 -0.92 -10.51 14.70
C PHE A 657 -2.22 -11.22 14.31
N THR A 658 -2.09 -12.38 13.66
CA THR A 658 -3.21 -13.15 13.13
C THR A 658 -3.24 -14.53 13.78
N LEU A 659 -4.37 -14.86 14.40
CA LEU A 659 -4.66 -16.17 14.97
C LEU A 659 -5.32 -17.06 13.91
N GLU A 660 -4.56 -18.03 13.43
CA GLU A 660 -4.97 -19.03 12.42
C GLU A 660 -4.51 -20.44 12.87
N GLU A 661 -5.08 -21.47 12.25
CA GLU A 661 -4.70 -22.86 12.50
C GLU A 661 -3.21 -23.10 12.18
N GLY A 662 -2.47 -23.67 13.14
CA GLY A 662 -1.03 -23.95 13.00
C GLY A 662 -0.09 -22.81 13.43
N CYS A 663 -0.58 -21.66 13.92
CA CYS A 663 0.30 -20.55 14.31
C CYS A 663 1.32 -20.92 15.41
N CYS A 664 2.58 -20.53 15.20
CA CYS A 664 3.70 -20.73 16.13
C CYS A 664 3.89 -19.51 17.04
N LEU A 665 4.00 -19.77 18.34
CA LEU A 665 3.78 -18.80 19.43
C LEU A 665 5.04 -18.47 20.23
N SER A 666 6.19 -19.02 19.84
CA SER A 666 7.49 -18.81 20.50
C SER A 666 8.05 -17.40 20.35
N ASP A 667 7.57 -16.64 19.36
CA ASP A 667 8.26 -15.45 18.85
C ASP A 667 7.57 -14.13 19.23
N THR A 668 6.35 -14.17 19.81
CA THR A 668 5.54 -12.98 20.13
C THR A 668 6.01 -12.28 21.40
N GLN A 669 7.15 -11.58 21.29
CA GLN A 669 7.66 -10.69 22.33
C GLN A 669 7.29 -9.23 22.01
N GLY A 670 6.06 -8.81 22.33
CA GLY A 670 5.68 -7.41 22.14
C GLY A 670 4.21 -7.04 22.32
N ALA A 671 3.98 -5.73 22.32
CA ALA A 671 2.68 -5.08 22.44
C ALA A 671 1.93 -5.03 21.09
N ILE A 672 1.10 -6.05 20.83
CA ILE A 672 0.31 -6.18 19.59
C ILE A 672 -0.68 -5.02 19.44
N ARG A 673 -0.73 -4.41 18.26
CA ARG A 673 -1.64 -3.28 17.97
C ARG A 673 -2.92 -3.69 17.25
N HIS A 674 -2.83 -4.62 16.30
CA HIS A 674 -3.97 -5.13 15.55
C HIS A 674 -4.02 -6.65 15.67
N LEU A 675 -5.15 -7.17 16.14
CA LEU A 675 -5.38 -8.60 16.33
C LEU A 675 -6.47 -9.08 15.36
N VAL A 676 -6.20 -10.18 14.65
CA VAL A 676 -7.10 -10.76 13.65
C VAL A 676 -7.39 -12.21 14.00
N ILE A 677 -8.66 -12.61 13.94
CA ILE A 677 -9.10 -14.00 14.03
C ILE A 677 -9.38 -14.51 12.62
N GLY A 678 -8.56 -15.44 12.14
CA GLY A 678 -8.75 -16.13 10.86
C GLY A 678 -9.90 -17.13 10.91
N SER A 679 -10.46 -17.44 9.75
CA SER A 679 -11.66 -18.30 9.61
C SER A 679 -11.46 -19.77 10.00
N ASN A 680 -10.21 -20.22 10.17
CA ASN A 680 -9.86 -21.56 10.63
C ASN A 680 -9.51 -21.64 12.13
N TRP A 681 -9.52 -20.53 12.87
CA TRP A 681 -9.18 -20.53 14.29
C TRP A 681 -10.26 -21.20 15.15
N LYS A 682 -9.88 -22.27 15.87
CA LYS A 682 -10.82 -23.11 16.65
C LYS A 682 -10.45 -23.30 18.12
N ARG A 683 -9.34 -22.73 18.60
CA ARG A 683 -8.87 -22.91 19.99
C ARG A 683 -9.65 -22.05 21.00
N ASP A 684 -9.56 -22.43 22.27
CA ASP A 684 -10.44 -21.96 23.35
C ASP A 684 -9.93 -20.72 24.11
N LYS A 685 -10.71 -20.29 25.12
CA LYS A 685 -10.45 -19.08 25.90
C LYS A 685 -9.07 -19.03 26.55
N ASP A 686 -8.68 -20.09 27.26
CA ASP A 686 -7.45 -20.10 28.05
C ASP A 686 -6.20 -19.96 27.17
N VAL A 687 -6.28 -20.44 25.93
CA VAL A 687 -5.26 -20.26 24.89
C VAL A 687 -5.14 -18.79 24.51
N LEU A 688 -6.25 -18.07 24.30
CA LEU A 688 -6.21 -16.65 23.95
C LEU A 688 -5.64 -15.79 25.10
N GLU A 689 -6.13 -15.98 26.33
CA GLU A 689 -5.74 -15.15 27.48
C GLU A 689 -4.33 -15.46 28.01
N SER A 690 -3.80 -16.67 27.83
CA SER A 690 -2.42 -17.01 28.22
C SER A 690 -1.36 -16.61 27.20
N MET A 691 -1.73 -16.35 25.94
CA MET A 691 -0.76 -16.13 24.85
C MET A 691 -0.51 -14.67 24.50
N LEU A 692 -1.45 -13.75 24.74
CA LEU A 692 -1.41 -12.39 24.21
C LEU A 692 -1.70 -11.33 25.28
N ASP A 693 -0.83 -10.31 25.38
CA ASP A 693 -1.17 -9.08 26.12
C ASP A 693 -2.15 -8.22 25.29
N LEU A 694 -3.44 -8.45 25.54
CA LEU A 694 -4.54 -7.75 24.88
C LEU A 694 -4.64 -6.25 25.26
N SER A 695 -3.84 -5.75 26.22
CA SER A 695 -3.96 -4.39 26.72
C SER A 695 -3.57 -3.30 25.71
N TYR A 696 -2.74 -3.64 24.72
CA TYR A 696 -2.25 -2.69 23.71
C TYR A 696 -3.06 -2.67 22.40
N VAL A 697 -4.06 -3.56 22.26
CA VAL A 697 -4.85 -3.74 21.04
C VAL A 697 -5.71 -2.50 20.74
N ARG A 698 -5.70 -2.09 19.47
CA ARG A 698 -6.43 -0.94 18.91
C ARG A 698 -7.36 -1.32 17.77
N SER A 699 -6.97 -2.28 16.92
CA SER A 699 -7.89 -2.91 15.96
C SER A 699 -8.12 -4.39 16.31
N PHE A 700 -9.38 -4.81 16.28
CA PHE A 700 -9.79 -6.21 16.33
C PHE A 700 -10.64 -6.57 15.10
N THR A 701 -10.47 -7.78 14.56
CA THR A 701 -11.16 -8.23 13.34
C THR A 701 -11.42 -9.71 13.37
N VAL A 702 -12.62 -10.13 12.96
CA VAL A 702 -13.02 -11.54 12.91
C VAL A 702 -13.48 -11.88 11.49
N PHE A 703 -12.87 -12.90 10.89
CA PHE A 703 -13.29 -13.45 9.58
C PHE A 703 -13.94 -14.85 9.69
N GLY A 704 -14.24 -15.30 10.91
CA GLY A 704 -14.74 -16.65 11.20
C GLY A 704 -15.98 -16.68 12.09
N GLU A 705 -16.06 -17.73 12.92
CA GLU A 705 -17.07 -17.91 13.96
C GLU A 705 -16.85 -16.91 15.11
N TRP A 706 -17.93 -16.27 15.56
CA TRP A 706 -17.91 -15.49 16.79
C TRP A 706 -17.88 -16.39 18.02
N ARG A 707 -17.02 -16.07 18.99
CA ARG A 707 -17.03 -16.66 20.33
C ARG A 707 -16.94 -15.52 21.35
N SER A 708 -17.75 -15.52 22.39
CA SER A 708 -17.81 -14.40 23.37
C SER A 708 -16.46 -14.07 24.00
N PHE A 709 -15.66 -15.11 24.32
CA PHE A 709 -14.32 -14.95 24.89
C PHE A 709 -13.29 -14.25 23.98
N LEU A 710 -13.62 -13.95 22.71
CA LEU A 710 -12.79 -13.12 21.85
C LEU A 710 -12.73 -11.66 22.34
N ILE A 711 -13.73 -11.21 23.09
CA ILE A 711 -13.71 -9.94 23.83
C ILE A 711 -13.09 -10.13 25.22
N SER A 712 -12.32 -9.12 25.65
CA SER A 712 -11.74 -9.08 26.99
C SER A 712 -11.69 -7.64 27.52
N ASP A 713 -11.97 -7.47 28.81
CA ASP A 713 -11.93 -6.20 29.56
C ASP A 713 -10.53 -5.54 29.58
N ASN A 714 -9.51 -6.27 29.12
CA ASN A 714 -8.16 -5.77 28.93
C ASN A 714 -8.01 -4.94 27.64
N MET A 715 -8.86 -5.11 26.61
CA MET A 715 -8.78 -4.38 25.32
C MET A 715 -9.20 -2.89 25.41
N ARG A 716 -8.69 -2.15 26.39
CA ARG A 716 -9.18 -0.83 26.80
C ARG A 716 -8.91 0.28 25.79
N PHE A 717 -7.95 0.11 24.88
CA PHE A 717 -7.60 1.09 23.85
C PHE A 717 -8.18 0.78 22.46
N LEU A 718 -9.14 -0.16 22.36
CA LEU A 718 -9.78 -0.53 21.11
C LEU A 718 -10.44 0.68 20.42
N ARG A 719 -10.12 0.87 19.14
CA ARG A 719 -10.58 1.94 18.22
C ARG A 719 -11.38 1.38 17.05
N VAL A 720 -11.01 0.20 16.57
CA VAL A 720 -11.60 -0.46 15.41
C VAL A 720 -12.06 -1.86 15.83
N LEU A 721 -13.35 -2.13 15.67
CA LEU A 721 -13.94 -3.45 15.81
C LEU A 721 -14.66 -3.79 14.51
N ASP A 722 -14.18 -4.80 13.80
CA ASP A 722 -14.65 -5.14 12.46
C ASP A 722 -15.12 -6.60 12.43
N LEU A 723 -16.45 -6.76 12.51
CA LEU A 723 -17.15 -8.05 12.50
C LEU A 723 -17.96 -8.20 11.19
N GLU A 724 -17.41 -7.70 10.07
CA GLU A 724 -18.06 -7.85 8.77
C GLU A 724 -18.12 -9.34 8.35
N ASP A 725 -19.31 -9.78 7.97
CA ASP A 725 -19.66 -11.14 7.56
C ASP A 725 -19.29 -12.24 8.59
N THR A 726 -19.14 -11.87 9.88
CA THR A 726 -18.85 -12.79 11.01
C THR A 726 -20.02 -13.73 11.30
N LEU A 727 -19.72 -15.02 11.49
CA LEU A 727 -20.70 -16.08 11.77
C LEU A 727 -21.04 -16.17 13.27
N GLU A 728 -22.18 -16.79 13.61
CA GLU A 728 -22.67 -17.03 14.99
C GLU A 728 -22.91 -15.79 15.90
N LEU A 729 -22.60 -14.58 15.45
CA LEU A 729 -22.87 -13.34 16.19
C LEU A 729 -24.39 -13.11 16.37
N LYS A 730 -24.83 -12.77 17.59
CA LYS A 730 -26.23 -12.62 18.03
C LYS A 730 -26.36 -11.38 18.92
N ASP A 731 -27.57 -10.83 19.04
CA ASP A 731 -27.81 -9.54 19.72
C ASP A 731 -27.19 -9.43 21.13
N HIS A 732 -27.30 -10.48 21.95
CA HIS A 732 -26.79 -10.48 23.32
C HIS A 732 -25.25 -10.48 23.42
N HIS A 733 -24.52 -10.82 22.35
CA HIS A 733 -23.06 -10.64 22.29
C HIS A 733 -22.66 -9.17 22.14
N LEU A 734 -23.58 -8.30 21.70
CA LEU A 734 -23.31 -6.87 21.49
C LEU A 734 -23.34 -6.07 22.80
N ASP A 735 -23.90 -6.60 23.88
CA ASP A 735 -24.01 -5.88 25.16
C ASP A 735 -22.62 -5.53 25.73
N GLU A 736 -21.69 -6.48 25.67
CA GLU A 736 -20.29 -6.35 26.11
C GLU A 736 -19.52 -5.28 25.31
N ILE A 737 -19.78 -5.14 24.00
CA ILE A 737 -19.10 -4.17 23.12
C ILE A 737 -19.22 -2.73 23.66
N GLY A 738 -20.32 -2.42 24.35
CA GLY A 738 -20.54 -1.12 25.00
C GLY A 738 -19.45 -0.70 26.00
N GLN A 739 -18.56 -1.58 26.45
CA GLN A 739 -17.47 -1.19 27.34
C GLN A 739 -16.30 -0.47 26.65
N PHE A 740 -16.16 -0.58 25.32
CA PHE A 740 -15.04 -0.02 24.55
C PHE A 740 -15.19 1.50 24.31
N ARG A 741 -15.03 2.31 25.35
CA ARG A 741 -15.21 3.78 25.32
C ARG A 741 -14.37 4.52 24.28
N HIS A 742 -13.24 3.95 23.84
CA HIS A 742 -12.35 4.52 22.83
C HIS A 742 -12.68 4.12 21.39
N LEU A 743 -13.70 3.29 21.18
CA LEU A 743 -14.09 2.78 19.86
C LEU A 743 -14.54 3.92 18.94
N LYS A 744 -13.98 3.95 17.73
CA LYS A 744 -14.23 4.92 16.65
C LYS A 744 -14.93 4.28 15.45
N TYR A 745 -14.69 3.00 15.19
CA TYR A 745 -15.27 2.24 14.09
C TYR A 745 -15.86 0.93 14.61
N LEU A 746 -17.15 0.71 14.33
CA LEU A 746 -17.79 -0.60 14.45
C LEU A 746 -18.41 -1.01 13.10
N SER A 747 -18.11 -2.23 12.66
CA SER A 747 -18.84 -2.92 11.60
C SER A 747 -19.51 -4.18 12.16
N LEU A 748 -20.82 -4.28 11.97
CA LEU A 748 -21.64 -5.49 12.14
C LEU A 748 -22.21 -5.92 10.78
N ARG A 749 -21.61 -5.44 9.68
CA ARG A 749 -22.13 -5.64 8.33
C ARG A 749 -22.28 -7.14 8.02
N GLY A 750 -23.41 -7.52 7.42
CA GLY A 750 -23.66 -8.90 7.00
C GLY A 750 -23.94 -9.89 8.13
N CYS A 751 -23.90 -9.47 9.40
CA CYS A 751 -24.30 -10.30 10.54
C CYS A 751 -25.84 -10.47 10.55
N GLN A 752 -26.32 -11.48 9.81
CA GLN A 752 -27.76 -11.68 9.54
C GLN A 752 -28.59 -12.02 10.80
N ASN A 753 -27.94 -12.44 11.89
CA ASN A 753 -28.57 -12.83 13.14
C ASN A 753 -28.58 -11.70 14.21
N ILE A 754 -28.38 -10.45 13.76
CA ILE A 754 -28.56 -9.23 14.57
C ILE A 754 -29.89 -8.57 14.20
N PHE A 755 -30.79 -8.46 15.17
CA PHE A 755 -32.15 -7.91 15.07
C PHE A 755 -32.34 -6.61 15.87
N TYR A 756 -31.48 -6.33 16.86
CA TYR A 756 -31.47 -5.06 17.59
C TYR A 756 -30.07 -4.69 18.10
N LEU A 757 -29.81 -3.39 18.21
CA LEU A 757 -28.61 -2.90 18.90
C LEU A 757 -28.95 -2.71 20.39
N PRO A 758 -28.17 -3.27 21.33
CA PRO A 758 -28.43 -3.09 22.74
C PRO A 758 -28.22 -1.65 23.18
N ASN A 759 -28.82 -1.28 24.31
CA ASN A 759 -28.68 0.07 24.83
C ASN A 759 -27.21 0.41 25.17
N SER A 760 -26.41 -0.56 25.62
CA SER A 760 -25.01 -0.36 26.07
C SER A 760 -24.12 0.37 25.05
N MET A 761 -24.47 0.28 23.76
CA MET A 761 -23.86 1.01 22.64
C MET A 761 -23.75 2.54 22.86
N TRP A 762 -24.60 3.14 23.71
CA TRP A 762 -24.54 4.57 24.02
C TRP A 762 -23.24 5.00 24.72
N ASN A 763 -22.54 4.07 25.37
CA ASN A 763 -21.26 4.29 26.03
C ASN A 763 -20.10 4.57 25.05
N LEU A 764 -20.27 4.26 23.76
CA LEU A 764 -19.26 4.42 22.70
C LEU A 764 -19.11 5.89 22.27
N ARG A 765 -18.81 6.78 23.22
CA ARG A 765 -18.79 8.25 23.04
C ARG A 765 -17.77 8.78 22.03
N HIS A 766 -16.88 7.91 21.53
CA HIS A 766 -15.90 8.21 20.49
C HIS A 766 -16.25 7.64 19.11
N LEU A 767 -17.41 6.98 18.95
CA LEU A 767 -17.79 6.32 17.71
C LEU A 767 -18.03 7.33 16.59
N GLU A 768 -17.25 7.20 15.51
CA GLU A 768 -17.29 8.02 14.30
C GLU A 768 -17.97 7.28 13.14
N THR A 769 -17.89 5.94 13.11
CA THR A 769 -18.58 5.07 12.15
C THR A 769 -19.28 3.90 12.82
N LEU A 770 -20.54 3.67 12.42
CA LEU A 770 -21.31 2.46 12.66
C LEU A 770 -21.83 1.92 11.32
N ASP A 771 -21.49 0.68 10.95
CA ASP A 771 -21.99 0.01 9.74
C ASP A 771 -22.77 -1.27 10.10
N VAL A 772 -24.08 -1.27 9.83
CA VAL A 772 -25.03 -2.35 10.17
C VAL A 772 -25.78 -2.87 8.93
N ARG A 773 -25.25 -2.59 7.73
CA ARG A 773 -25.89 -2.98 6.45
C ARG A 773 -25.93 -4.50 6.31
N GLY A 774 -27.07 -5.07 5.93
CA GLY A 774 -27.23 -6.52 5.82
C GLY A 774 -27.33 -7.27 7.16
N THR A 775 -27.49 -6.54 8.28
CA THR A 775 -28.15 -7.10 9.48
C THR A 775 -29.67 -7.16 9.27
N ARG A 776 -30.42 -7.63 10.27
CA ARG A 776 -31.89 -7.63 10.28
C ARG A 776 -32.46 -6.66 11.33
N VAL A 777 -31.72 -5.58 11.63
CA VAL A 777 -32.12 -4.54 12.60
C VAL A 777 -33.34 -3.77 12.13
N TYR A 778 -34.44 -3.84 12.90
CA TYR A 778 -35.71 -3.20 12.57
C TYR A 778 -35.77 -1.70 12.91
N GLU A 779 -35.34 -1.34 14.13
CA GLU A 779 -35.37 0.02 14.67
C GLU A 779 -34.09 0.28 15.50
N LEU A 780 -33.50 1.47 15.38
CA LEU A 780 -32.32 1.83 16.17
C LEU A 780 -32.72 2.30 17.59
N PRO A 781 -31.97 1.93 18.65
CA PRO A 781 -32.31 2.30 20.01
C PRO A 781 -32.23 3.82 20.21
N THR A 782 -33.17 4.40 20.95
CA THR A 782 -33.26 5.86 21.21
C THR A 782 -31.98 6.46 21.79
N THR A 783 -31.20 5.63 22.49
CA THR A 783 -29.90 5.98 23.08
C THR A 783 -28.80 6.29 22.05
N ILE A 784 -28.96 5.87 20.78
CA ILE A 784 -28.02 6.18 19.68
C ILE A 784 -27.91 7.70 19.42
N THR A 785 -28.96 8.46 19.78
CA THR A 785 -29.00 9.93 19.66
C THR A 785 -28.00 10.66 20.57
N ASN A 786 -27.32 9.92 21.47
CA ASN A 786 -26.26 10.43 22.33
C ASN A 786 -24.85 10.28 21.70
N LEU A 787 -24.70 9.62 20.54
CA LEU A 787 -23.41 9.41 19.88
C LEU A 787 -22.95 10.65 19.09
N TRP A 788 -22.71 11.75 19.81
CA TRP A 788 -22.43 13.09 19.25
C TRP A 788 -21.21 13.20 18.31
N LYS A 789 -20.34 12.19 18.25
CA LYS A 789 -19.20 12.10 17.31
C LYS A 789 -19.49 11.31 16.02
N LEU A 790 -20.67 10.71 15.89
CA LEU A 790 -20.99 9.81 14.79
C LEU A 790 -21.08 10.58 13.46
N GLN A 791 -20.11 10.34 12.57
CA GLN A 791 -20.03 10.91 11.23
C GLN A 791 -20.71 10.04 10.19
N HIS A 792 -20.75 8.72 10.41
CA HIS A 792 -21.25 7.75 9.46
C HIS A 792 -22.14 6.70 10.14
N LEU A 793 -23.45 6.80 9.95
CA LEU A 793 -24.42 5.79 10.36
C LEU A 793 -24.92 5.08 9.11
N ARG A 794 -24.53 3.80 8.93
CA ARG A 794 -24.73 3.09 7.66
C ARG A 794 -25.72 1.94 7.84
N THR A 795 -26.95 2.21 7.43
CA THR A 795 -28.08 1.28 7.27
C THR A 795 -28.36 1.03 5.77
N ASP A 796 -28.96 -0.11 5.45
CA ASP A 796 -29.53 -0.51 4.15
C ASP A 796 -30.68 -1.47 4.47
N GLY A 797 -31.77 -1.47 3.69
CA GLY A 797 -32.78 -2.51 3.77
C GLY A 797 -32.21 -3.89 3.42
N TYR A 798 -32.77 -4.94 4.04
CA TYR A 798 -32.41 -6.32 3.74
C TYR A 798 -33.18 -6.76 2.49
N TRP A 799 -32.51 -6.69 1.35
CA TRP A 799 -33.04 -7.19 0.08
C TRP A 799 -32.36 -8.52 -0.25
N ASP A 800 -33.13 -9.62 -0.26
CA ASP A 800 -32.64 -10.96 -0.58
C ASP A 800 -32.30 -11.09 -2.07
N ARG A 801 -31.11 -10.58 -2.44
CA ARG A 801 -30.48 -10.77 -3.74
C ARG A 801 -29.40 -11.83 -3.66
N GLU A 802 -29.83 -13.07 -3.92
CA GLU A 802 -29.07 -14.15 -4.54
C GLU A 802 -27.54 -14.01 -4.47
N ARG A 803 -26.99 -14.28 -3.29
CA ARG A 803 -25.59 -14.71 -3.14
C ARG A 803 -25.59 -15.95 -2.25
N GLY A 804 -24.82 -16.95 -2.67
CA GLY A 804 -24.82 -18.30 -2.11
C GLY A 804 -24.23 -18.43 -0.71
N VAL A 805 -24.85 -17.80 0.29
CA VAL A 805 -24.74 -18.23 1.68
C VAL A 805 -25.36 -19.63 1.79
N LYS A 806 -24.79 -20.50 2.63
CA LYS A 806 -25.32 -21.86 2.83
C LYS A 806 -26.76 -21.78 3.34
N LYS A 807 -27.65 -22.60 2.77
CA LYS A 807 -29.10 -22.59 3.05
C LYS A 807 -29.48 -23.09 4.46
N GLU A 808 -28.49 -23.46 5.27
CA GLU A 808 -28.65 -24.21 6.52
C GLU A 808 -28.69 -23.29 7.76
N ASP A 809 -28.10 -22.10 7.68
CA ASP A 809 -27.96 -21.15 8.78
C ASP A 809 -29.04 -20.04 8.82
N ASP A 810 -29.92 -19.97 7.81
CA ASP A 810 -30.95 -18.92 7.79
C ASP A 810 -32.05 -19.19 8.82
N ILE A 811 -31.96 -18.45 9.93
CA ILE A 811 -32.93 -18.42 11.01
C ILE A 811 -34.35 -18.06 10.53
N VAL A 812 -34.51 -17.24 9.48
CA VAL A 812 -35.85 -16.92 8.95
C VAL A 812 -36.49 -18.19 8.38
N ARG A 813 -35.88 -18.86 7.39
CA ARG A 813 -36.38 -20.13 6.86
C ARG A 813 -36.52 -21.23 7.91
N LYS A 814 -35.59 -21.32 8.86
CA LYS A 814 -35.63 -22.34 9.92
C LYS A 814 -36.86 -22.23 10.83
N TYR A 815 -37.40 -21.02 11.00
CA TYR A 815 -38.57 -20.75 11.84
C TYR A 815 -39.78 -20.16 11.09
N GLU A 816 -39.75 -20.13 9.75
CA GLU A 816 -40.77 -19.59 8.84
C GLU A 816 -42.19 -20.04 9.23
N ARG A 817 -42.38 -21.35 9.44
CA ARG A 817 -43.66 -21.94 9.91
C ARG A 817 -44.18 -21.38 11.23
N TYR A 818 -43.31 -20.99 12.17
CA TYR A 818 -43.73 -20.37 13.42
C TYR A 818 -44.16 -18.91 13.21
N ILE A 819 -43.59 -18.23 12.21
CA ILE A 819 -43.95 -16.86 11.84
C ILE A 819 -45.28 -16.87 11.07
N ASP A 820 -45.51 -17.85 10.19
CA ASP A 820 -46.81 -18.10 9.55
C ASP A 820 -47.91 -18.41 10.58
N CYS A 821 -47.60 -19.14 11.66
CA CYS A 821 -48.54 -19.35 12.76
C CYS A 821 -48.84 -18.09 13.59
N ILE A 822 -48.00 -17.05 13.51
CA ILE A 822 -48.26 -15.74 14.13
C ILE A 822 -49.15 -14.89 13.21
N SER A 823 -48.85 -14.82 11.91
CA SER A 823 -49.64 -14.04 10.94
C SER A 823 -51.09 -14.55 10.78
N THR A 824 -51.31 -15.86 10.88
CA THR A 824 -52.61 -16.50 10.67
C THR A 824 -53.55 -16.51 11.89
N CYS A 825 -53.09 -16.15 13.10
CA CYS A 825 -53.85 -16.41 14.33
C CYS A 825 -54.24 -15.15 15.11
N GLN A 826 -55.43 -14.62 14.84
CA GLN A 826 -55.98 -13.40 15.47
C GLN A 826 -56.18 -13.48 17.01
N THR A 827 -56.06 -14.65 17.64
CA THR A 827 -56.32 -14.86 19.08
C THR A 827 -55.28 -15.74 19.79
N CYS A 828 -54.09 -15.96 19.21
CA CYS A 828 -53.12 -16.92 19.76
C CYS A 828 -52.41 -16.46 21.06
N SER A 829 -53.04 -16.76 22.19
CA SER A 829 -52.40 -16.86 23.52
C SER A 829 -51.51 -18.12 23.68
N VAL A 830 -51.26 -18.85 22.60
CA VAL A 830 -50.69 -20.22 22.60
C VAL A 830 -49.17 -20.25 22.87
N PHE A 831 -48.44 -19.14 22.67
CA PHE A 831 -47.02 -19.02 23.04
C PHE A 831 -46.81 -18.78 24.55
N LEU A 832 -47.40 -19.63 25.40
CA LEU A 832 -47.28 -19.63 26.86
C LEU A 832 -46.47 -20.83 27.38
N ARG A 833 -45.25 -21.00 26.87
CA ARG A 833 -44.16 -21.69 27.57
C ARG A 833 -42.86 -20.89 27.47
N PRO A 834 -42.16 -20.63 28.59
CA PRO A 834 -40.85 -19.99 28.56
C PRO A 834 -39.77 -21.02 28.20
N GLN A 835 -39.59 -21.28 26.91
CA GLN A 835 -38.50 -22.08 26.39
C GLN A 835 -37.75 -21.26 25.33
N VAL A 836 -36.44 -21.08 25.54
CA VAL A 836 -35.53 -20.62 24.50
C VAL A 836 -35.44 -21.75 23.47
N LEU A 837 -35.64 -21.44 22.19
CA LEU A 837 -35.56 -22.44 21.12
C LEU A 837 -34.09 -22.84 20.88
N ASP A 838 -33.85 -24.03 20.31
CA ASP A 838 -32.49 -24.61 20.15
C ASP A 838 -31.46 -23.69 19.45
N ALA A 839 -31.89 -22.68 18.69
CA ALA A 839 -31.02 -21.67 18.08
C ALA A 839 -30.54 -20.55 19.05
N GLY A 840 -31.02 -20.53 20.30
CA GLY A 840 -30.79 -19.46 21.28
C GLY A 840 -31.73 -18.26 21.15
N LEU A 841 -32.83 -18.39 20.41
CA LEU A 841 -33.79 -17.32 20.15
C LEU A 841 -34.84 -17.21 21.26
N ASN A 842 -35.19 -15.97 21.61
CA ASN A 842 -36.24 -15.64 22.55
C ASN A 842 -37.47 -15.03 21.85
N ARG A 843 -38.56 -14.83 22.60
CA ARG A 843 -39.85 -14.34 22.07
C ARG A 843 -39.81 -13.00 21.34
N TYR A 844 -38.90 -12.10 21.72
CA TYR A 844 -38.77 -10.77 21.10
C TYR A 844 -38.11 -10.89 19.72
N ASP A 845 -37.14 -11.79 19.57
CA ASP A 845 -36.44 -12.05 18.31
C ASP A 845 -37.44 -12.57 17.27
N ILE A 846 -38.29 -13.54 17.66
CA ILE A 846 -39.36 -14.10 16.81
C ILE A 846 -40.39 -13.02 16.43
N PHE A 847 -40.75 -12.14 17.36
CA PHE A 847 -41.69 -11.04 17.08
C PHE A 847 -41.09 -9.93 16.20
N ASN A 848 -39.78 -9.71 16.29
CA ASN A 848 -39.05 -8.80 15.40
C ASN A 848 -38.87 -9.42 14.01
N LEU A 849 -38.54 -10.71 13.90
CA LEU A 849 -38.53 -11.49 12.66
C LEU A 849 -39.88 -11.39 11.93
N TYR A 850 -40.99 -11.57 12.65
CA TYR A 850 -42.35 -11.38 12.14
C TYR A 850 -42.59 -9.96 11.60
N ARG A 851 -42.29 -8.92 12.39
CA ARG A 851 -42.41 -7.50 11.98
C ARG A 851 -41.54 -7.15 10.77
N PHE A 852 -40.39 -7.81 10.64
CA PHE A 852 -39.43 -7.60 9.57
C PHE A 852 -39.91 -8.24 8.26
N GLN A 853 -40.45 -9.46 8.31
CA GLN A 853 -41.04 -10.12 7.14
C GLN A 853 -42.33 -9.44 6.65
N GLU A 854 -43.29 -9.12 7.53
CA GLU A 854 -44.58 -8.55 7.09
C GLU A 854 -44.46 -7.15 6.46
N ARG A 855 -43.48 -6.35 6.88
CA ARG A 855 -43.46 -4.90 6.58
C ARG A 855 -42.58 -4.51 5.40
N GLN A 856 -41.74 -5.41 4.90
CA GLN A 856 -40.86 -5.20 3.73
C GLN A 856 -40.16 -3.82 3.73
N LEU A 857 -39.57 -3.43 4.87
CA LEU A 857 -39.00 -2.07 5.04
C LEU A 857 -37.84 -1.81 4.05
N ASP A 858 -37.86 -0.63 3.43
CA ASP A 858 -36.80 -0.18 2.52
C ASP A 858 -35.46 0.05 3.25
N GLY A 859 -35.54 0.30 4.56
CA GLY A 859 -34.41 0.63 5.43
C GLY A 859 -34.68 0.31 6.90
N VAL A 860 -34.03 1.06 7.78
CA VAL A 860 -34.14 0.89 9.24
C VAL A 860 -34.91 2.07 9.82
N ILE A 861 -35.79 1.84 10.79
CA ILE A 861 -36.53 2.93 11.47
C ILE A 861 -35.60 3.66 12.45
N HIS A 862 -35.56 4.98 12.34
CA HIS A 862 -34.73 5.83 13.22
C HIS A 862 -35.55 6.44 14.37
N PRO A 863 -34.99 6.48 15.59
CA PRO A 863 -35.67 7.04 16.77
C PRO A 863 -35.69 8.58 16.73
N LYS A 864 -36.66 9.15 17.43
CA LYS A 864 -36.77 10.60 17.65
C LYS A 864 -35.52 11.15 18.36
N GLY A 865 -35.01 12.29 17.89
CA GLY A 865 -33.79 12.95 18.36
C GLY A 865 -32.55 12.67 17.49
N ILE A 866 -32.69 12.09 16.30
CA ILE A 866 -31.58 11.90 15.36
C ILE A 866 -30.97 13.24 14.93
N GLY A 867 -31.78 14.31 14.86
CA GLY A 867 -31.35 15.68 14.55
C GLY A 867 -30.25 16.22 15.48
N LYS A 868 -30.07 15.65 16.68
CA LYS A 868 -28.99 16.01 17.62
C LYS A 868 -27.58 15.69 17.08
N LEU A 869 -27.44 14.76 16.13
CA LEU A 869 -26.15 14.26 15.65
C LEU A 869 -25.49 15.23 14.64
N LYS A 870 -25.12 16.44 15.10
CA LYS A 870 -24.61 17.54 14.24
C LYS A 870 -23.33 17.21 13.45
N ALA A 871 -22.59 16.16 13.81
CA ALA A 871 -21.38 15.70 13.12
C ALA A 871 -21.65 14.72 11.95
N LEU A 872 -22.91 14.38 11.69
CA LEU A 872 -23.29 13.27 10.80
C LEU A 872 -23.19 13.65 9.31
N HIS A 873 -22.17 13.12 8.62
CA HIS A 873 -21.91 13.34 7.19
C HIS A 873 -22.60 12.35 6.27
N SER A 874 -22.90 11.14 6.75
CA SER A 874 -23.52 10.08 5.96
C SER A 874 -24.55 9.32 6.78
N LEU A 875 -25.78 9.31 6.27
CA LEU A 875 -26.87 8.47 6.73
C LEU A 875 -27.15 7.36 5.70
N GLY A 876 -27.47 6.17 6.17
CA GLY A 876 -27.91 5.04 5.34
C GLY A 876 -29.39 5.16 4.97
N VAL A 877 -30.02 4.06 4.54
CA VAL A 877 -31.47 4.05 4.30
C VAL A 877 -32.22 4.19 5.62
N VAL A 878 -32.88 5.33 5.80
CA VAL A 878 -33.85 5.57 6.87
C VAL A 878 -35.23 5.21 6.35
N ASP A 879 -35.94 4.34 7.05
CA ASP A 879 -37.35 4.08 6.79
C ASP A 879 -38.22 5.12 7.52
N VAL A 880 -39.12 5.78 6.78
CA VAL A 880 -40.05 6.79 7.30
C VAL A 880 -41.54 6.41 7.13
N SER A 881 -41.83 5.13 6.88
CA SER A 881 -43.20 4.56 6.91
C SER A 881 -43.75 4.43 8.34
N GLY A 882 -42.84 4.31 9.33
CA GLY A 882 -43.17 4.14 10.74
C GLY A 882 -43.88 5.36 11.37
N ARG A 883 -44.53 5.15 12.52
CA ARG A 883 -45.32 6.19 13.23
C ARG A 883 -44.56 7.48 13.58
N ASN A 884 -43.23 7.46 13.58
CA ASN A 884 -42.38 8.62 13.85
C ASN A 884 -41.87 9.30 12.56
N GLY A 885 -42.18 8.78 11.36
CA GLY A 885 -41.58 9.18 10.07
C GLY A 885 -41.54 10.69 9.85
N ASN A 886 -42.68 11.36 9.89
CA ASN A 886 -42.80 12.83 9.79
C ASN A 886 -41.95 13.62 10.81
N VAL A 887 -41.66 13.05 11.98
CA VAL A 887 -40.78 13.68 12.99
C VAL A 887 -39.31 13.48 12.59
N THR A 888 -38.93 12.26 12.25
CA THR A 888 -37.58 11.91 11.75
C THR A 888 -37.21 12.70 10.50
N VAL A 889 -38.17 12.90 9.59
CA VAL A 889 -38.03 13.71 8.37
C VAL A 889 -37.72 15.17 8.68
N LYS A 890 -38.46 15.79 9.62
CA LYS A 890 -38.20 17.18 10.05
C LYS A 890 -36.84 17.32 10.73
N GLU A 891 -36.43 16.33 11.50
CA GLU A 891 -35.11 16.27 12.13
C GLU A 891 -33.95 16.11 11.13
N PHE A 892 -34.18 15.82 9.84
CA PHE A 892 -33.12 15.87 8.83
C PHE A 892 -32.63 17.31 8.58
N GLY A 893 -33.53 18.30 8.59
CA GLY A 893 -33.17 19.72 8.41
C GLY A 893 -32.29 20.30 9.52
N GLU A 894 -32.16 19.57 10.63
CA GLU A 894 -31.26 19.87 11.74
C GLU A 894 -29.81 19.38 11.51
N LEU A 895 -29.55 18.55 10.49
CA LEU A 895 -28.27 17.85 10.26
C LEU A 895 -27.38 18.60 9.26
N THR A 896 -26.91 19.79 9.65
CA THR A 896 -26.27 20.76 8.73
C THR A 896 -24.97 20.30 8.03
N GLN A 897 -24.30 19.23 8.49
CA GLN A 897 -23.11 18.65 7.86
C GLN A 897 -23.42 17.44 6.95
N LEU A 898 -24.70 17.15 6.67
CA LEU A 898 -25.10 15.91 5.99
C LEU A 898 -24.77 15.95 4.49
N CYS A 899 -23.69 15.28 4.10
CA CYS A 899 -23.28 15.12 2.69
C CYS A 899 -24.07 14.04 1.94
N LYS A 900 -24.59 13.01 2.64
CA LYS A 900 -25.22 11.84 2.02
C LYS A 900 -26.43 11.35 2.82
N LEU A 901 -27.59 11.32 2.17
CA LEU A 901 -28.86 10.86 2.74
C LEU A 901 -29.50 9.78 1.85
N LYS A 902 -30.11 8.77 2.46
CA LYS A 902 -31.08 7.90 1.78
C LYS A 902 -32.36 7.81 2.63
N VAL A 903 -33.52 7.84 1.99
CA VAL A 903 -34.83 7.70 2.64
C VAL A 903 -35.68 6.73 1.84
N GLY A 904 -36.30 5.77 2.52
CA GLY A 904 -37.32 4.86 2.02
C GLY A 904 -38.60 4.92 2.87
N GLY A 905 -39.67 4.26 2.45
CA GLY A 905 -40.98 4.38 3.10
C GLY A 905 -41.64 5.74 2.89
N LEU A 906 -41.32 6.44 1.80
CA LEU A 906 -41.96 7.72 1.45
C LEU A 906 -43.40 7.52 0.95
N SER A 907 -44.23 8.52 1.22
CA SER A 907 -45.64 8.60 0.81
C SER A 907 -46.08 10.06 0.64
N TYR A 908 -47.26 10.27 0.05
CA TYR A 908 -47.88 11.60 -0.10
C TYR A 908 -48.04 12.39 1.22
N ARG A 909 -47.90 11.74 2.39
CA ARG A 909 -48.05 12.34 3.73
C ARG A 909 -46.75 12.89 4.33
N ASN A 910 -45.59 12.47 3.84
CA ASN A 910 -44.29 12.81 4.43
C ASN A 910 -43.30 13.42 3.42
N ILE A 911 -43.55 13.27 2.12
CA ILE A 911 -42.61 13.71 1.07
C ILE A 911 -42.45 15.24 0.99
N ASN A 912 -43.52 16.02 1.16
CA ASN A 912 -43.44 17.48 1.19
C ASN A 912 -42.61 17.98 2.39
N GLU A 913 -42.66 17.26 3.51
CA GLU A 913 -41.85 17.57 4.69
C GLU A 913 -40.37 17.23 4.47
N LEU A 914 -40.06 16.21 3.66
CA LEU A 914 -38.68 15.86 3.28
C LEU A 914 -38.06 16.95 2.41
N TRP A 915 -38.72 17.36 1.34
CA TRP A 915 -38.23 18.41 0.47
C TRP A 915 -38.07 19.74 1.22
N SER A 916 -39.02 20.07 2.11
CA SER A 916 -38.91 21.22 3.02
C SER A 916 -37.68 21.13 3.95
N ALA A 917 -37.43 19.96 4.54
CA ALA A 917 -36.33 19.76 5.48
C ALA A 917 -34.96 19.85 4.80
N ILE A 918 -34.79 19.28 3.61
CA ILE A 918 -33.47 19.22 2.95
C ILE A 918 -33.14 20.46 2.11
N ALA A 919 -34.12 21.32 1.76
CA ALA A 919 -33.91 22.50 0.91
C ALA A 919 -32.77 23.44 1.38
N GLY A 920 -32.50 23.50 2.69
CA GLY A 920 -31.40 24.29 3.27
C GLY A 920 -30.00 23.63 3.24
N HIS A 921 -29.85 22.40 2.73
CA HIS A 921 -28.59 21.64 2.83
C HIS A 921 -27.56 21.98 1.74
N ASN A 922 -26.74 22.98 2.02
CA ASN A 922 -25.66 23.43 1.12
C ASN A 922 -24.52 22.40 0.87
N GLN A 923 -24.47 21.29 1.63
CA GLN A 923 -23.42 20.26 1.52
C GLN A 923 -23.90 18.88 1.03
N LEU A 924 -25.21 18.72 0.74
CA LEU A 924 -25.79 17.43 0.36
C LEU A 924 -25.40 17.01 -1.08
N GLN A 925 -24.31 16.25 -1.21
CA GLN A 925 -23.81 15.73 -2.49
C GLN A 925 -24.61 14.54 -3.03
N SER A 926 -25.25 13.74 -2.18
CA SER A 926 -25.98 12.56 -2.64
C SER A 926 -27.26 12.32 -1.86
N LEU A 927 -28.35 12.13 -2.61
CA LEU A 927 -29.69 11.87 -2.12
C LEU A 927 -30.25 10.61 -2.78
N SER A 928 -30.88 9.75 -1.98
CA SER A 928 -31.75 8.66 -2.46
C SER A 928 -33.13 8.82 -1.83
N ALA A 929 -34.19 8.72 -2.63
CA ALA A 929 -35.58 8.78 -2.19
C ALA A 929 -36.36 7.61 -2.82
N GLU A 930 -37.06 6.84 -2.00
CA GLU A 930 -37.68 5.54 -2.33
C GLU A 930 -39.11 5.49 -1.72
N ILE A 931 -40.12 5.21 -2.54
CA ILE A 931 -41.54 5.14 -2.15
C ILE A 931 -41.88 3.74 -1.64
N GLY A 932 -42.46 3.65 -0.43
CA GLY A 932 -42.73 2.38 0.23
C GLY A 932 -43.90 1.58 -0.35
N ASP A 933 -44.90 2.24 -0.94
CA ASP A 933 -45.94 1.59 -1.74
C ASP A 933 -46.03 2.24 -3.14
N PRO A 934 -45.40 1.63 -4.17
CA PRO A 934 -45.46 2.11 -5.55
C PRO A 934 -46.77 1.72 -6.28
N HIS A 935 -47.70 1.01 -5.64
CA HIS A 935 -49.01 0.67 -6.19
C HIS A 935 -50.11 1.64 -5.76
N GLU A 936 -49.98 2.34 -4.63
CA GLU A 936 -50.86 3.46 -4.27
C GLU A 936 -50.66 4.65 -5.23
N GLU A 937 -51.62 4.87 -6.15
CA GLU A 937 -51.53 5.85 -7.25
C GLU A 937 -51.25 7.30 -6.84
N ARG A 938 -51.46 7.64 -5.55
CA ARG A 938 -51.22 8.97 -4.97
C ARG A 938 -49.76 9.21 -4.57
N ASN A 939 -48.92 8.19 -4.55
CA ASN A 939 -47.52 8.32 -4.17
C ASN A 939 -46.68 8.74 -5.39
N GLU A 940 -46.56 10.06 -5.56
CA GLU A 940 -45.77 10.73 -6.59
C GLU A 940 -44.54 11.36 -5.92
N LEU A 941 -43.35 11.14 -6.49
CA LEU A 941 -42.08 11.49 -5.83
C LEU A 941 -41.73 12.99 -5.97
N ASP A 942 -42.27 13.66 -6.98
CA ASP A 942 -41.98 15.06 -7.33
C ASP A 942 -43.12 16.05 -7.06
N GLY A 943 -44.24 15.60 -6.45
CA GLY A 943 -45.43 16.42 -6.14
C GLY A 943 -45.24 17.59 -5.16
N CYS A 944 -43.99 17.94 -4.80
CA CYS A 944 -43.63 19.13 -4.03
C CYS A 944 -42.55 20.01 -4.72
N LEU A 945 -41.95 19.53 -5.82
CA LEU A 945 -40.84 20.19 -6.51
C LEU A 945 -41.30 21.29 -7.49
N GLY A 946 -42.61 21.37 -7.77
CA GLY A 946 -43.25 22.44 -8.54
C GLY A 946 -43.65 23.67 -7.72
N GLU A 947 -44.06 23.50 -6.45
CA GLU A 947 -44.61 24.58 -5.59
C GLU A 947 -43.54 25.48 -4.95
N GLY A 948 -42.40 25.67 -5.62
CA GLY A 948 -41.34 26.62 -5.21
C GLY A 948 -40.34 26.10 -4.18
N LEU A 949 -40.56 24.92 -3.58
CA LEU A 949 -39.52 24.20 -2.84
C LEU A 949 -38.62 23.47 -3.84
N LEU A 950 -37.32 23.77 -3.82
CA LEU A 950 -36.36 23.28 -4.81
C LEU A 950 -35.41 22.22 -4.21
N PRO A 951 -35.03 21.18 -4.99
CA PRO A 951 -34.04 20.22 -4.54
C PRO A 951 -32.65 20.88 -4.42
N PRO A 952 -31.81 20.49 -3.43
CA PRO A 952 -30.57 21.23 -3.16
C PRO A 952 -29.59 21.24 -4.35
N SER A 953 -29.12 22.43 -4.72
CA SER A 953 -28.23 22.63 -5.87
C SER A 953 -26.82 22.02 -5.70
N SER A 954 -26.50 21.53 -4.51
CA SER A 954 -25.27 20.81 -4.16
C SER A 954 -25.28 19.32 -4.58
N VAL A 955 -26.41 18.77 -5.02
CA VAL A 955 -26.56 17.33 -5.30
C VAL A 955 -25.82 16.91 -6.58
N GLU A 956 -24.71 16.19 -6.41
CA GLU A 956 -23.95 15.53 -7.49
C GLU A 956 -24.60 14.22 -7.95
N SER A 957 -25.23 13.47 -7.04
CA SER A 957 -25.67 12.08 -7.28
C SER A 957 -27.06 11.81 -6.69
N LEU A 958 -28.07 11.82 -7.55
CA LEU A 958 -29.48 11.61 -7.22
C LEU A 958 -29.94 10.19 -7.59
N SER A 959 -30.72 9.55 -6.72
CA SER A 959 -31.36 8.25 -6.95
C SER A 959 -32.82 8.32 -6.55
N LEU A 960 -33.72 8.02 -7.48
CA LEU A 960 -35.17 8.13 -7.30
C LEU A 960 -35.82 6.77 -7.59
N ASP A 961 -36.64 6.28 -6.66
CA ASP A 961 -37.45 5.08 -6.82
C ASP A 961 -38.92 5.38 -6.48
N GLY A 962 -39.77 5.44 -7.51
CA GLY A 962 -41.15 5.92 -7.41
C GLY A 962 -41.55 6.82 -8.59
N LYS A 963 -42.87 6.93 -8.82
CA LYS A 963 -43.49 7.64 -9.96
C LYS A 963 -43.05 9.11 -10.02
N LEU A 964 -42.74 9.60 -11.22
CA LEU A 964 -42.44 11.01 -11.51
C LEU A 964 -43.41 11.55 -12.56
N VAL A 965 -43.81 12.82 -12.44
CA VAL A 965 -44.81 13.45 -13.32
C VAL A 965 -44.32 14.79 -13.89
N ASN A 966 -43.69 15.63 -13.06
CA ASN A 966 -43.34 17.02 -13.37
C ASN A 966 -41.82 17.23 -13.52
N VAL A 967 -41.07 16.22 -13.98
CA VAL A 967 -39.59 16.23 -14.07
C VAL A 967 -39.03 17.49 -14.74
N THR A 968 -39.71 17.99 -15.77
CA THR A 968 -39.35 19.18 -16.57
C THR A 968 -39.23 20.46 -15.74
N GLU A 969 -40.05 20.63 -14.70
CA GLU A 969 -40.17 21.87 -13.91
C GLU A 969 -38.99 22.14 -12.96
N TRP A 970 -38.27 21.09 -12.57
CA TRP A 970 -37.25 21.14 -11.51
C TRP A 970 -35.89 20.55 -11.91
N ILE A 971 -35.83 19.56 -12.80
CA ILE A 971 -34.56 18.88 -13.12
C ILE A 971 -33.51 19.86 -13.66
N HIS A 972 -33.93 20.84 -14.47
CA HIS A 972 -33.06 21.84 -15.09
C HIS A 972 -32.35 22.76 -14.08
N LYS A 973 -32.71 22.74 -12.79
CA LYS A 973 -32.08 23.50 -11.72
C LYS A 973 -30.91 22.74 -11.08
N LEU A 974 -30.85 21.41 -11.25
CA LEU A 974 -29.78 20.55 -10.74
C LEU A 974 -28.54 20.54 -11.66
N GLN A 975 -27.97 21.73 -11.91
CA GLN A 975 -26.84 21.93 -12.82
C GLN A 975 -25.56 21.19 -12.41
N ASN A 976 -25.41 20.86 -11.12
CA ASN A 976 -24.29 20.07 -10.60
C ASN A 976 -24.51 18.54 -10.64
N LEU A 977 -25.66 18.07 -11.14
CA LEU A 977 -26.00 16.65 -11.18
C LEU A 977 -25.11 15.91 -12.18
N THR A 978 -24.21 15.07 -11.67
CA THR A 978 -23.29 14.25 -12.46
C THR A 978 -23.74 12.78 -12.57
N LYS A 979 -24.68 12.35 -11.72
CA LYS A 979 -25.20 10.98 -11.70
C LYS A 979 -26.67 10.93 -11.35
N LEU A 980 -27.48 10.36 -12.25
CA LEU A 980 -28.89 10.08 -12.03
C LEU A 980 -29.18 8.57 -12.11
N VAL A 981 -29.96 8.07 -11.16
CA VAL A 981 -30.49 6.70 -11.15
C VAL A 981 -32.01 6.79 -10.98
N LEU A 982 -32.76 6.20 -11.92
CA LEU A 982 -34.21 6.18 -11.92
C LEU A 982 -34.73 4.74 -11.85
N ARG A 983 -35.77 4.52 -11.06
CA ARG A 983 -36.50 3.25 -10.88
C ARG A 983 -37.97 3.56 -10.60
N ASN A 984 -38.87 2.69 -11.05
CA ASN A 984 -40.33 2.82 -10.93
C ASN A 984 -40.91 4.20 -11.31
N SER A 985 -40.13 5.00 -12.05
CA SER A 985 -40.42 6.41 -12.35
C SER A 985 -41.51 6.59 -13.40
N ARG A 986 -41.83 5.54 -14.18
CA ARG A 986 -42.90 5.52 -15.19
C ARG A 986 -42.84 6.75 -16.11
N LEU A 987 -41.65 7.09 -16.62
CA LEU A 987 -41.53 8.17 -17.60
C LEU A 987 -42.25 7.77 -18.89
N GLU A 988 -43.37 8.45 -19.15
CA GLU A 988 -44.31 8.19 -20.26
C GLU A 988 -44.09 9.07 -21.49
N GLN A 989 -43.30 10.15 -21.36
CA GLN A 989 -43.12 11.18 -22.41
C GLN A 989 -41.65 11.30 -22.84
N ASP A 990 -41.44 11.52 -24.15
CA ASP A 990 -40.13 11.87 -24.70
C ASP A 990 -39.60 13.19 -24.11
N ASP A 991 -40.48 14.14 -23.82
CA ASP A 991 -40.15 15.46 -23.24
C ASP A 991 -39.44 15.35 -21.89
N ALA A 992 -39.75 14.31 -21.09
CA ALA A 992 -39.04 14.04 -19.85
C ALA A 992 -37.60 13.58 -20.12
N ILE A 993 -37.38 12.70 -21.10
CA ILE A 993 -36.04 12.23 -21.50
C ILE A 993 -35.22 13.37 -22.14
N GLN A 994 -35.87 14.23 -22.94
CA GLN A 994 -35.27 15.45 -23.49
C GLN A 994 -34.83 16.41 -22.36
N ALA A 995 -35.66 16.62 -21.34
CA ALA A 995 -35.31 17.46 -20.19
C ALA A 995 -34.15 16.91 -19.35
N LEU A 996 -34.02 15.58 -19.21
CA LEU A 996 -32.80 14.96 -18.67
C LEU A 996 -31.58 15.22 -19.57
N GLY A 997 -31.78 15.25 -20.89
CA GLY A 997 -30.75 15.44 -21.91
C GLY A 997 -30.12 16.85 -21.95
N VAL A 998 -30.79 17.86 -21.42
CA VAL A 998 -30.29 19.26 -21.33
C VAL A 998 -29.24 19.44 -20.23
N LEU A 999 -29.10 18.49 -19.29
CA LEU A 999 -28.17 18.60 -18.16
C LEU A 999 -26.70 18.60 -18.63
N PRO A 1000 -25.90 19.65 -18.34
CA PRO A 1000 -24.56 19.79 -18.92
C PRO A 1000 -23.51 18.87 -18.28
N ASN A 1001 -23.71 18.46 -17.02
CA ASN A 1001 -22.73 17.74 -16.22
C ASN A 1001 -23.06 16.26 -15.99
N ILE A 1002 -24.21 15.76 -16.46
CA ILE A 1002 -24.61 14.36 -16.25
C ILE A 1002 -23.64 13.41 -16.96
N ALA A 1003 -22.93 12.60 -16.18
CA ALA A 1003 -21.94 11.62 -16.65
C ALA A 1003 -22.41 10.16 -16.46
N VAL A 1004 -23.42 9.94 -15.59
CA VAL A 1004 -24.17 8.68 -15.46
C VAL A 1004 -25.66 8.91 -15.57
N LEU A 1005 -26.29 8.10 -16.41
CA LEU A 1005 -27.73 7.84 -16.40
C LEU A 1005 -27.96 6.34 -16.24
N ARG A 1006 -28.76 5.95 -15.23
CA ARG A 1006 -29.20 4.56 -15.06
C ARG A 1006 -30.72 4.49 -15.04
N LEU A 1007 -31.29 4.07 -16.15
CA LEU A 1007 -32.70 3.71 -16.27
C LEU A 1007 -32.85 2.24 -15.86
N ARG A 1008 -33.56 1.99 -14.77
CA ARG A 1008 -33.75 0.66 -14.17
C ARG A 1008 -35.22 0.25 -14.17
N THR A 1009 -35.55 -0.85 -13.50
CA THR A 1009 -36.89 -1.43 -13.34
C THR A 1009 -38.00 -0.39 -13.39
N ASN A 1010 -38.85 -0.46 -14.43
CA ASN A 1010 -40.01 0.42 -14.64
C ASN A 1010 -39.73 1.94 -14.64
N SER A 1011 -38.51 2.41 -14.92
CA SER A 1011 -38.21 3.85 -14.99
C SER A 1011 -38.76 4.51 -16.25
N PHE A 1012 -38.99 3.76 -17.32
CA PHE A 1012 -39.54 4.22 -18.59
C PHE A 1012 -40.60 3.22 -19.07
N THR A 1013 -41.77 3.72 -19.50
CA THR A 1013 -42.94 2.91 -19.87
C THR A 1013 -43.19 2.87 -21.37
N GLY A 1014 -42.62 3.81 -22.14
CA GLY A 1014 -42.71 3.86 -23.60
C GLY A 1014 -42.02 2.71 -24.32
N THR A 1015 -42.31 2.54 -25.61
CA THR A 1015 -41.81 1.40 -26.40
C THR A 1015 -40.51 1.67 -27.16
N GLN A 1016 -40.07 2.92 -27.27
CA GLN A 1016 -38.83 3.32 -27.94
C GLN A 1016 -38.15 4.39 -27.09
N LEU A 1017 -36.82 4.30 -26.93
CA LEU A 1017 -36.02 5.41 -26.39
C LEU A 1017 -35.35 6.14 -27.55
N HIS A 1018 -35.62 7.44 -27.70
CA HIS A 1018 -35.05 8.30 -28.73
C HIS A 1018 -34.14 9.35 -28.09
N PHE A 1019 -32.86 9.34 -28.46
CA PHE A 1019 -31.86 10.31 -28.00
C PHE A 1019 -31.52 11.27 -29.13
N GLN A 1020 -32.10 12.47 -29.06
CA GLN A 1020 -31.99 13.51 -30.09
C GLN A 1020 -30.56 14.10 -30.19
N ARG A 1021 -30.26 14.75 -31.33
CA ARG A 1021 -29.00 15.47 -31.58
C ARG A 1021 -28.60 16.36 -30.40
N SER A 1022 -27.30 16.39 -30.07
CA SER A 1022 -26.72 17.19 -28.97
C SER A 1022 -27.24 16.89 -27.56
N SER A 1023 -28.11 15.89 -27.36
CA SER A 1023 -28.55 15.49 -26.02
C SER A 1023 -27.41 14.87 -25.20
N PHE A 1024 -27.47 15.05 -23.88
CA PHE A 1024 -26.57 14.43 -22.90
C PHE A 1024 -25.06 14.72 -23.14
N PRO A 1025 -24.65 16.01 -23.21
CA PRO A 1025 -23.33 16.44 -23.70
C PRO A 1025 -22.11 16.02 -22.85
N SER A 1026 -22.32 15.45 -21.66
CA SER A 1026 -21.25 14.93 -20.79
C SER A 1026 -21.41 13.46 -20.39
N LEU A 1027 -22.40 12.76 -20.93
CA LEU A 1027 -22.72 11.39 -20.50
C LEU A 1027 -21.61 10.42 -20.90
N MET A 1028 -21.08 9.66 -19.93
CA MET A 1028 -20.02 8.68 -20.13
C MET A 1028 -20.51 7.24 -19.97
N VAL A 1029 -21.54 7.02 -19.15
CA VAL A 1029 -22.12 5.70 -18.88
C VAL A 1029 -23.64 5.76 -18.95
N LEU A 1030 -24.22 5.00 -19.87
CA LEU A 1030 -25.65 4.72 -19.95
C LEU A 1030 -25.92 3.27 -19.52
N THR A 1031 -26.77 3.08 -18.50
CA THR A 1031 -27.29 1.75 -18.13
C THR A 1031 -28.79 1.70 -18.39
N LEU A 1032 -29.25 0.74 -19.18
CA LEU A 1032 -30.64 0.35 -19.36
C LEU A 1032 -30.84 -1.03 -18.71
N GLY A 1033 -31.78 -1.17 -17.78
CA GLY A 1033 -31.99 -2.42 -17.05
C GLY A 1033 -33.44 -2.68 -16.66
N PHE A 1034 -33.95 -3.89 -16.87
CA PHE A 1034 -35.33 -4.28 -16.47
C PHE A 1034 -36.41 -3.34 -17.06
N LEU A 1035 -36.29 -3.01 -18.35
CA LEU A 1035 -37.22 -2.16 -19.09
C LEU A 1035 -38.10 -3.01 -20.01
N ASP A 1036 -39.07 -3.72 -19.44
CA ASP A 1036 -39.82 -4.76 -20.15
C ASP A 1036 -40.70 -4.25 -21.31
N ASN A 1037 -41.05 -2.96 -21.39
CA ASN A 1037 -41.83 -2.42 -22.51
C ASN A 1037 -41.00 -1.90 -23.69
N LEU A 1038 -39.69 -1.73 -23.49
CA LEU A 1038 -38.78 -1.17 -24.47
C LEU A 1038 -38.55 -2.16 -25.63
N LYS A 1039 -38.76 -1.70 -26.87
CA LYS A 1039 -38.60 -2.48 -28.11
C LYS A 1039 -37.40 -2.05 -28.94
N SER A 1040 -37.07 -0.76 -28.94
CA SER A 1040 -35.95 -0.20 -29.69
C SER A 1040 -35.28 0.96 -28.94
N VAL A 1041 -33.99 1.18 -29.25
CA VAL A 1041 -33.23 2.36 -28.82
C VAL A 1041 -32.65 3.03 -30.06
N LEU A 1042 -32.79 4.35 -30.17
CA LEU A 1042 -32.33 5.14 -31.30
C LEU A 1042 -31.43 6.28 -30.80
N PHE A 1043 -30.19 6.32 -31.26
CA PHE A 1043 -29.26 7.43 -31.09
C PHE A 1043 -29.20 8.26 -32.38
N GLU A 1044 -29.38 9.57 -32.28
CA GLU A 1044 -29.13 10.47 -33.41
C GLU A 1044 -27.63 10.85 -33.52
N GLU A 1045 -27.29 11.44 -34.66
CA GLU A 1045 -26.00 12.10 -34.90
C GLU A 1045 -25.71 13.16 -33.82
N ASP A 1046 -24.47 13.24 -33.33
CA ASP A 1046 -24.06 14.11 -32.21
C ASP A 1046 -24.80 13.90 -30.87
N ALA A 1047 -25.57 12.82 -30.68
CA ALA A 1047 -26.07 12.44 -29.36
C ALA A 1047 -24.96 11.85 -28.48
N MET A 1048 -24.93 12.19 -27.19
CA MET A 1048 -24.04 11.62 -26.17
C MET A 1048 -22.53 11.57 -26.56
N PRO A 1049 -21.91 12.69 -27.00
CA PRO A 1049 -20.59 12.69 -27.64
C PRO A 1049 -19.42 12.21 -26.77
N LYS A 1050 -19.61 12.00 -25.46
CA LYS A 1050 -18.59 11.50 -24.50
C LYS A 1050 -18.88 10.07 -23.99
N LEU A 1051 -19.89 9.39 -24.53
CA LEU A 1051 -20.31 8.06 -24.07
C LEU A 1051 -19.19 7.05 -24.28
N GLN A 1052 -18.83 6.31 -23.23
CA GLN A 1052 -17.75 5.32 -23.26
C GLN A 1052 -18.25 3.91 -22.97
N LEU A 1053 -19.34 3.78 -22.20
CA LEU A 1053 -20.01 2.51 -21.93
C LEU A 1053 -21.52 2.61 -22.18
N LEU A 1054 -22.02 1.69 -22.99
CA LEU A 1054 -23.44 1.34 -23.08
C LEU A 1054 -23.66 -0.03 -22.42
N GLN A 1055 -24.49 -0.09 -21.37
CA GLN A 1055 -24.87 -1.34 -20.71
C GLN A 1055 -26.38 -1.56 -20.86
N VAL A 1056 -26.79 -2.67 -21.47
CA VAL A 1056 -28.21 -3.04 -21.66
C VAL A 1056 -28.41 -4.45 -21.13
N GLY A 1057 -29.25 -4.63 -20.11
CA GLY A 1057 -29.48 -5.96 -19.52
C GLY A 1057 -30.91 -6.18 -19.04
N TRP A 1058 -31.37 -7.44 -19.07
CA TRP A 1058 -32.70 -7.82 -18.56
C TRP A 1058 -33.88 -7.06 -19.19
N CYS A 1059 -33.76 -6.59 -20.44
CA CYS A 1059 -34.81 -5.88 -21.17
C CYS A 1059 -35.49 -6.81 -22.19
N SER A 1060 -36.50 -7.57 -21.76
CA SER A 1060 -37.04 -8.75 -22.45
C SER A 1060 -37.63 -8.51 -23.86
N LYS A 1061 -37.95 -7.28 -24.24
CA LYS A 1061 -38.61 -6.95 -25.53
C LYS A 1061 -37.74 -6.18 -26.53
N VAL A 1062 -36.48 -5.85 -26.20
CA VAL A 1062 -35.61 -5.04 -27.08
C VAL A 1062 -35.14 -5.87 -28.27
N LYS A 1063 -35.41 -5.38 -29.48
CA LYS A 1063 -35.08 -6.05 -30.76
C LYS A 1063 -34.18 -5.22 -31.67
N ASP A 1064 -33.99 -3.94 -31.37
CA ASP A 1064 -33.09 -3.07 -32.14
C ASP A 1064 -32.37 -2.05 -31.23
N ILE A 1065 -31.14 -1.72 -31.61
CA ILE A 1065 -30.34 -0.61 -31.08
C ILE A 1065 -29.67 0.05 -32.30
N SER A 1066 -30.27 1.14 -32.78
CA SER A 1066 -29.86 1.87 -33.99
C SER A 1066 -29.09 3.15 -33.67
N GLY A 1067 -28.16 3.54 -34.54
CA GLY A 1067 -27.37 4.77 -34.41
C GLY A 1067 -26.08 4.62 -33.62
N LEU A 1068 -25.65 3.39 -33.32
CA LEU A 1068 -24.36 3.16 -32.64
C LEU A 1068 -23.15 3.82 -33.33
N PRO A 1069 -23.04 3.89 -34.67
CA PRO A 1069 -21.92 4.56 -35.36
C PRO A 1069 -21.75 6.04 -35.02
N SER A 1070 -22.80 6.73 -34.55
CA SER A 1070 -22.74 8.15 -34.14
C SER A 1070 -21.99 8.36 -32.83
N LEU A 1071 -21.80 7.30 -32.03
CA LEU A 1071 -21.27 7.36 -30.66
C LEU A 1071 -19.72 7.35 -30.66
N THR A 1072 -19.10 8.37 -31.23
CA THR A 1072 -17.64 8.45 -31.52
C THR A 1072 -16.69 8.19 -30.35
N SER A 1073 -17.13 8.40 -29.09
CA SER A 1073 -16.33 8.14 -27.88
C SER A 1073 -16.44 6.71 -27.32
N LEU A 1074 -17.28 5.84 -27.92
CA LEU A 1074 -17.65 4.55 -27.35
C LEU A 1074 -16.44 3.60 -27.26
N LYS A 1075 -16.37 2.83 -26.16
CA LYS A 1075 -15.27 1.89 -25.88
C LYS A 1075 -15.76 0.48 -25.58
N GLU A 1076 -16.91 0.37 -24.94
CA GLU A 1076 -17.48 -0.90 -24.50
C GLU A 1076 -19.01 -0.90 -24.62
N ILE A 1077 -19.55 -2.04 -25.06
CA ILE A 1077 -20.98 -2.38 -25.01
C ILE A 1077 -21.10 -3.65 -24.16
N GLN A 1078 -21.94 -3.62 -23.13
CA GLN A 1078 -22.23 -4.78 -22.29
C GLN A 1078 -23.69 -5.22 -22.49
N LEU A 1079 -23.90 -6.45 -22.96
CA LEU A 1079 -25.21 -7.07 -23.14
C LEU A 1079 -25.47 -8.10 -22.02
N GLY A 1080 -26.47 -7.81 -21.19
CA GLY A 1080 -26.76 -8.50 -19.93
C GLY A 1080 -27.98 -9.43 -19.98
N SER A 1081 -27.84 -10.58 -20.64
CA SER A 1081 -28.67 -11.81 -20.53
C SER A 1081 -28.51 -12.68 -21.78
N HIS A 1082 -28.74 -13.99 -21.67
CA HIS A 1082 -28.74 -14.89 -22.83
C HIS A 1082 -29.68 -14.42 -23.95
N TYR A 1083 -30.91 -13.97 -23.64
CA TYR A 1083 -31.89 -13.51 -24.65
C TYR A 1083 -31.39 -12.31 -25.48
N LEU A 1084 -30.79 -11.31 -24.83
CA LEU A 1084 -30.20 -10.16 -25.51
C LEU A 1084 -28.94 -10.59 -26.32
N SER A 1085 -28.20 -11.58 -25.82
CA SER A 1085 -27.01 -12.13 -26.48
C SER A 1085 -27.31 -12.95 -27.74
N GLU A 1086 -28.55 -13.44 -27.92
CA GLU A 1086 -29.00 -14.08 -29.15
C GLU A 1086 -29.62 -13.07 -30.13
N THR A 1087 -30.48 -12.17 -29.65
CA THR A 1087 -31.26 -11.28 -30.53
C THR A 1087 -30.52 -10.03 -31.00
N LEU A 1088 -29.71 -9.39 -30.16
CA LEU A 1088 -29.05 -8.11 -30.48
C LEU A 1088 -27.58 -8.23 -30.86
N LYS A 1089 -26.93 -9.36 -30.54
CA LYS A 1089 -25.50 -9.56 -30.73
C LYS A 1089 -25.07 -9.34 -32.18
N GLU A 1090 -25.74 -9.97 -33.15
CA GLU A 1090 -25.41 -9.78 -34.57
C GLU A 1090 -25.67 -8.35 -35.08
N PRO A 1091 -26.85 -7.72 -34.87
CA PRO A 1091 -27.07 -6.31 -35.26
C PRO A 1091 -26.06 -5.34 -34.66
N VAL A 1092 -25.70 -5.50 -33.38
CA VAL A 1092 -24.71 -4.67 -32.70
C VAL A 1092 -23.30 -4.93 -33.25
N GLN A 1093 -22.92 -6.20 -33.45
CA GLN A 1093 -21.61 -6.55 -34.00
C GLN A 1093 -21.41 -6.07 -35.44
N ARG A 1094 -22.46 -6.06 -36.27
CA ARG A 1094 -22.41 -5.48 -37.64
C ARG A 1094 -22.12 -3.97 -37.60
N GLN A 1095 -22.93 -3.19 -36.87
CA GLN A 1095 -22.71 -1.74 -36.71
C GLN A 1095 -21.31 -1.41 -36.13
N VAL A 1096 -20.81 -2.22 -35.20
CA VAL A 1096 -19.47 -2.08 -34.62
C VAL A 1096 -18.37 -2.43 -35.64
N ALA A 1097 -18.51 -3.49 -36.43
CA ALA A 1097 -17.50 -3.89 -37.41
C ALA A 1097 -17.43 -2.93 -38.62
N GLU A 1098 -18.57 -2.39 -39.04
CA GLU A 1098 -18.67 -1.49 -40.19
C GLU A 1098 -18.09 -0.09 -39.88
N HIS A 1099 -18.21 0.39 -38.64
CA HIS A 1099 -17.91 1.79 -38.30
C HIS A 1099 -17.07 2.03 -37.03
N MET A 1100 -16.87 1.05 -36.14
CA MET A 1100 -16.23 1.24 -34.83
C MET A 1100 -15.29 0.09 -34.42
N ASN A 1101 -14.31 -0.22 -35.27
CA ASN A 1101 -13.35 -1.35 -35.17
C ASN A 1101 -12.52 -1.50 -33.86
N HIS A 1102 -12.75 -0.69 -32.82
CA HIS A 1102 -12.07 -0.74 -31.53
C HIS A 1102 -13.01 -0.84 -30.31
N VAL A 1103 -14.34 -0.86 -30.52
CA VAL A 1103 -15.33 -1.06 -29.44
C VAL A 1103 -15.37 -2.53 -29.02
N LYS A 1104 -15.31 -2.79 -27.72
CA LYS A 1104 -15.49 -4.14 -27.16
C LYS A 1104 -16.97 -4.44 -26.98
N VAL A 1105 -17.47 -5.52 -27.56
CA VAL A 1105 -18.81 -6.05 -27.29
C VAL A 1105 -18.68 -7.24 -26.34
N ASN A 1106 -19.02 -7.02 -25.07
CA ASN A 1106 -18.97 -8.01 -24.01
C ASN A 1106 -20.39 -8.55 -23.73
N ILE A 1107 -20.51 -9.87 -23.60
CA ILE A 1107 -21.68 -10.52 -23.01
C ILE A 1107 -21.38 -10.66 -21.52
N VAL A 1108 -22.36 -10.34 -20.68
CA VAL A 1108 -22.25 -10.43 -19.22
C VAL A 1108 -23.46 -11.22 -18.73
N ASP A 1109 -23.23 -12.30 -18.00
CA ASP A 1109 -24.30 -13.11 -17.40
C ASP A 1109 -24.77 -12.51 -16.04
#